data_AF-A0A2N2QD74-F1
#
_entry.id   AF-A0A2N2QD74-F1
#
_cell.length_a   1.000
_cell.length_b   1.000
_cell.length_c   1.000
_cell.angle_alpha   90.00
_cell.angle_beta   90.00
_cell.angle_gamma   90.00
#
_symmetry.space_group_name_H-M   'P 1'
#
loop_
_entity.id
_entity.type
_entity.pdbx_description
1 polymer ?
#
loop_
_entity_poly.entity_id
_entity_poly.type
_entity_poly.pdbx_seq_one_letter_code
_entity_poly.pdbx_strand_id
1 'polypeptide(L)'
;MGTWQVVSNTPLEREPSGASSVPLKWAHDAVTGEPRYIHDSEVVGRHCSCVCPACQLPLTAVMAGQPLHAHPTAHFRHPAGSQKDSCALVAARLAATSLLADNGYIDLPRRTLSRTAIGFSGHSYEVWVEQPAERRAIRHTRLLDRATAELTLDDGRTLLVDLSGQLESSGASDGQAIVTISLSDPSLAMLSPKEIRSRLRILPDIRWCAHWDDHALAAKGDTEASQAACAALDNWSADDEADFRVHLMSDIAPETVQQLRRETLLHREVKRILASEQRIATPSLEVTVTREPPEEFSGDWESDSLRMVWLTAPRTLELDDVQLERRLGRIVPDVVGHLGGRQIYTEGVTGTWISGDFEEEVEDIYSLGWPLTLLVEVTVTHGIDDEKLRRIIDINLPTLEIDLSRLGGRITQNDLRDLVVNQTIGKRWVHHPIFPIKARTLDAELDKHPVTLGYHERLIELRRPRWLAKPVAYWVQRYREAITAFHDANVLIRRTQRQHQGHSPKPRLLGTECDAWKQLTEAAEAMAAHGMPGAADPVMLDESGLVARLLSIQRNMGVGYDVRSGYQVLDAIMQSGNDNKRWDTLYAIAVKAYALEANFTASQARKYEDWRDTLISKVAANDQAYLRPSTYDAVLSVLFPEMAERIKKGYGRLAPTSEEHQSPSPIVVGTSHHY
;
A
#
# COMPACT_ATOMS: atom_id res chain seq x y z
N MET A 1 26.17 -32.14 60.73
CA MET A 1 25.85 -31.73 62.11
C MET A 1 25.91 -30.21 62.15
N GLY A 2 24.77 -29.56 61.91
CA GLY A 2 24.64 -28.11 61.95
C GLY A 2 23.82 -27.72 63.17
N THR A 3 24.39 -26.89 64.03
CA THR A 3 23.76 -26.31 65.22
C THR A 3 22.69 -25.30 64.80
N TRP A 4 21.48 -25.44 65.36
CA TRP A 4 20.38 -24.51 65.16
C TRP A 4 20.57 -23.28 66.06
N GLN A 5 20.77 -22.10 65.46
CA GLN A 5 20.70 -20.81 66.15
C GLN A 5 19.55 -20.01 65.58
N VAL A 6 18.62 -19.60 66.46
CA VAL A 6 17.56 -18.63 66.19
C VAL A 6 18.10 -17.26 66.60
N VAL A 7 18.18 -16.33 65.66
CA VAL A 7 18.47 -14.91 65.94
C VAL A 7 17.14 -14.17 65.97
N SER A 8 16.68 -13.78 67.15
CA SER A 8 15.46 -12.99 67.33
C SER A 8 15.72 -11.52 67.05
N ASN A 9 15.07 -10.93 66.06
CA ASN A 9 15.07 -9.46 65.92
C ASN A 9 13.82 -8.92 65.18
N THR A 10 12.62 -9.20 65.70
CA THR A 10 11.44 -8.38 65.37
C THR A 10 10.38 -8.47 66.47
N PRO A 11 9.89 -7.35 67.02
CA PRO A 11 8.67 -7.33 67.83
C PRO A 11 7.44 -7.29 66.91
N LEU A 12 6.44 -8.14 67.17
CA LEU A 12 5.14 -8.12 66.48
C LEU A 12 4.01 -7.91 67.49
N GLU A 13 3.01 -7.15 67.03
CA GLU A 13 1.88 -6.60 67.76
C GLU A 13 1.00 -7.64 68.48
N ARG A 14 0.33 -7.19 69.54
CA ARG A 14 -0.56 -8.01 70.38
C ARG A 14 -1.86 -8.35 69.64
N GLU A 15 -1.95 -9.58 69.15
CA GLU A 15 -3.22 -10.19 68.72
C GLU A 15 -4.04 -10.75 69.92
N PRO A 16 -5.38 -10.90 69.80
CA PRO A 16 -6.26 -11.07 70.95
C PRO A 16 -6.16 -12.44 71.63
N SER A 17 -6.34 -12.39 72.95
CA SER A 17 -6.22 -13.46 73.92
C SER A 17 -7.33 -14.53 73.80
N GLY A 18 -7.16 -15.51 72.91
CA GLY A 18 -7.95 -16.74 72.86
C GLY A 18 -7.15 -18.04 73.04
N ALA A 19 -5.82 -17.99 72.89
CA ALA A 19 -4.96 -19.18 72.74
C ALA A 19 -4.53 -19.88 74.05
N SER A 20 -4.96 -19.40 75.23
CA SER A 20 -4.36 -19.86 76.51
C SER A 20 -4.83 -21.24 76.99
N SER A 21 -5.85 -21.83 76.36
CA SER A 21 -6.52 -23.08 76.77
C SER A 21 -6.23 -24.30 75.90
N VAL A 22 -5.44 -24.18 74.83
CA VAL A 22 -5.16 -25.29 73.90
C VAL A 22 -3.97 -26.14 74.38
N PRO A 23 -4.12 -27.45 74.65
CA PRO A 23 -3.02 -28.34 74.99
C PRO A 23 -1.99 -28.48 73.87
N LEU A 24 -0.70 -28.26 74.19
CA LEU A 24 0.40 -28.39 73.24
C LEU A 24 0.83 -29.86 73.11
N LYS A 25 0.87 -30.41 71.90
CA LYS A 25 1.43 -31.77 71.66
C LYS A 25 2.81 -31.79 71.02
N TRP A 26 3.38 -30.62 70.73
CA TRP A 26 4.65 -30.47 70.02
C TRP A 26 5.61 -29.58 70.81
N ALA A 27 6.89 -29.93 70.79
CA ALA A 27 7.99 -29.21 71.44
C ALA A 27 9.27 -29.32 70.60
N HIS A 28 10.32 -28.58 70.96
CA HIS A 28 11.69 -28.87 70.50
C HIS A 28 12.42 -29.70 71.53
N ASP A 29 13.31 -30.58 71.10
CA ASP A 29 14.37 -31.07 71.97
C ASP A 29 15.45 -29.98 72.15
N ALA A 30 15.79 -29.64 73.39
CA ALA A 30 16.73 -28.59 73.74
C ALA A 30 18.16 -28.87 73.26
N VAL A 31 18.51 -30.14 73.05
CA VAL A 31 19.86 -30.55 72.63
C VAL A 31 19.99 -30.56 71.10
N THR A 32 19.05 -31.24 70.43
CA THR A 32 19.12 -31.42 68.97
C THR A 32 18.42 -30.30 68.20
N GLY A 33 17.49 -29.59 68.83
CA GLY A 33 16.60 -28.63 68.17
C GLY A 33 15.51 -29.30 67.35
N GLU A 34 15.42 -30.63 67.30
CA GLU A 34 14.44 -31.33 66.48
C GLU A 34 13.01 -31.22 67.05
N PRO A 35 11.98 -31.14 66.19
CA PRO A 35 10.60 -31.20 66.62
C PRO A 35 10.30 -32.57 67.25
N ARG A 36 9.62 -32.56 68.40
CA ARG A 36 9.19 -33.75 69.13
C ARG A 36 7.69 -33.72 69.37
N TYR A 37 7.02 -34.78 68.95
CA TYR A 37 5.62 -35.03 69.25
C TYR A 37 5.48 -35.73 70.61
N ILE A 38 4.42 -35.42 71.37
CA ILE A 38 4.21 -35.92 72.74
C ILE A 38 4.19 -37.45 72.88
N HIS A 39 4.00 -38.18 71.78
CA HIS A 39 4.02 -39.65 71.74
C HIS A 39 5.26 -40.25 71.07
N ASP A 40 6.25 -39.44 70.69
CA ASP A 40 7.52 -39.95 70.18
C ASP A 40 8.24 -40.77 71.24
N SER A 41 8.94 -41.83 70.82
CA SER A 41 9.60 -42.77 71.73
C SER A 41 10.61 -42.09 72.64
N GLU A 42 11.31 -41.04 72.17
CA GLU A 42 12.25 -40.29 73.00
C GLU A 42 11.55 -39.44 74.07
N VAL A 43 10.35 -38.92 73.78
CA VAL A 43 9.55 -38.16 74.76
C VAL A 43 8.96 -39.08 75.81
N VAL A 44 8.40 -40.21 75.38
CA VAL A 44 7.83 -41.23 76.28
C VAL A 44 8.91 -41.83 77.17
N GLY A 45 10.09 -42.13 76.61
CA GLY A 45 11.26 -42.64 77.33
C GLY A 45 11.99 -41.60 78.18
N ARG A 46 11.64 -40.31 78.10
CA ARG A 46 12.34 -39.17 78.73
C ARG A 46 13.82 -39.07 78.33
N HIS A 47 14.12 -39.39 77.08
CA HIS A 47 15.46 -39.34 76.50
C HIS A 47 15.78 -38.00 75.82
N CYS A 48 14.79 -37.10 75.69
CA CYS A 48 14.96 -35.74 75.16
C CYS A 48 14.54 -34.69 76.19
N SER A 49 15.12 -33.49 76.10
CA SER A 49 14.79 -32.36 76.98
C SER A 49 13.87 -31.38 76.26
N CYS A 50 12.56 -31.51 76.44
CA CYS A 50 11.62 -30.72 75.65
C CYS A 50 11.53 -29.24 76.10
N VAL A 51 11.59 -28.30 75.17
CA VAL A 51 11.39 -26.85 75.38
C VAL A 51 10.31 -26.30 74.46
N CYS A 52 9.68 -25.20 74.87
CA CYS A 52 8.63 -24.55 74.08
C CYS A 52 9.23 -23.77 72.90
N PRO A 53 8.74 -23.96 71.66
CA PRO A 53 9.27 -23.25 70.49
C PRO A 53 9.03 -21.73 70.52
N ALA A 54 8.02 -21.26 71.25
CA ALA A 54 7.75 -19.84 71.40
C ALA A 54 8.60 -19.20 72.51
N CYS A 55 8.41 -19.61 73.77
CA CYS A 55 9.00 -18.95 74.94
C CYS A 55 10.30 -19.59 75.43
N GLN A 56 10.76 -20.68 74.83
CA GLN A 56 12.00 -21.40 75.18
C GLN A 56 12.05 -21.95 76.62
N LEU A 57 10.94 -21.91 77.35
CA LEU A 57 10.84 -22.51 78.69
C LEU A 57 10.81 -24.04 78.61
N PRO A 58 11.39 -24.75 79.60
CA PRO A 58 11.34 -26.20 79.66
C PRO A 58 9.90 -26.70 79.85
N LEU A 59 9.53 -27.73 79.08
CA LEU A 59 8.21 -28.32 79.05
C LEU A 59 8.20 -29.68 79.76
N THR A 60 7.17 -29.92 80.56
CA THR A 60 6.92 -31.23 81.18
C THR A 60 5.94 -32.02 80.33
N ALA A 61 6.34 -33.19 79.83
CA ALA A 61 5.44 -34.11 79.14
C ALA A 61 4.45 -34.74 80.13
N VAL A 62 3.15 -34.52 79.94
CA VAL A 62 2.06 -35.06 80.76
C VAL A 62 1.31 -36.11 79.97
N MET A 63 1.19 -37.32 80.52
CA MET A 63 0.50 -38.46 79.90
C MET A 63 1.06 -38.88 78.53
N ALA A 64 2.34 -38.62 78.26
CA ALA A 64 3.05 -39.11 77.07
C ALA A 64 2.91 -40.64 76.94
N GLY A 65 2.66 -41.11 75.72
CA GLY A 65 2.46 -42.54 75.42
C GLY A 65 1.07 -43.11 75.74
N GLN A 66 0.17 -42.34 76.36
CA GLN A 66 -1.23 -42.75 76.55
C GLN A 66 -2.06 -42.62 75.25
N PRO A 67 -3.18 -43.35 75.08
CA PRO A 67 -3.99 -43.29 73.86
C PRO A 67 -4.51 -41.87 73.56
N LEU A 68 -4.60 -41.53 72.27
CA LEU A 68 -5.02 -40.21 71.73
C LEU A 68 -6.38 -39.69 72.27
N HIS A 69 -7.23 -40.57 72.81
CA HIS A 69 -8.59 -40.27 73.28
C HIS A 69 -8.77 -40.28 74.81
N ALA A 70 -7.69 -40.28 75.60
CA ALA A 70 -7.78 -40.15 77.06
C ALA A 70 -8.14 -38.71 77.47
N HIS A 71 -9.01 -38.54 78.50
CA HIS A 71 -9.27 -37.24 79.12
C HIS A 71 -8.71 -37.22 80.56
N PRO A 72 -7.82 -36.27 80.91
CA PRO A 72 -7.21 -35.26 80.03
C PRO A 72 -6.25 -35.87 78.99
N THR A 73 -6.08 -35.20 77.85
CA THR A 73 -5.24 -35.67 76.75
C THR A 73 -3.76 -35.48 77.04
N ALA A 74 -2.90 -36.28 76.41
CA ALA A 74 -1.45 -36.09 76.48
C ALA A 74 -1.04 -34.72 75.94
N HIS A 75 -0.23 -33.99 76.71
CA HIS A 75 0.22 -32.65 76.36
C HIS A 75 1.51 -32.25 77.07
N PHE A 76 2.19 -31.24 76.53
CA PHE A 76 3.29 -30.54 77.18
C PHE A 76 2.76 -29.41 78.06
N ARG A 77 3.26 -29.37 79.31
CA ARG A 77 2.87 -28.40 80.32
C ARG A 77 4.03 -27.45 80.63
N HIS A 78 3.75 -26.15 80.65
CA HIS A 78 4.70 -25.11 81.05
C HIS A 78 4.86 -25.04 82.58
N PRO A 79 5.97 -24.46 83.10
CA PRO A 79 6.12 -24.16 84.52
C PRO A 79 5.02 -23.23 85.04
N ALA A 80 4.64 -23.36 86.31
CA ALA A 80 3.61 -22.54 86.93
C ALA A 80 3.98 -21.04 86.87
N GLY A 81 3.02 -20.18 86.50
CA GLY A 81 3.23 -18.72 86.39
C GLY A 81 3.83 -18.23 85.06
N SER A 82 4.08 -19.13 84.08
CA SER A 82 4.65 -18.75 82.79
C SER A 82 3.69 -17.89 81.95
N GLN A 83 4.19 -16.81 81.35
CA GLN A 83 3.46 -16.02 80.37
C GLN A 83 3.36 -16.81 79.05
N LYS A 84 2.13 -17.08 78.60
CA LYS A 84 1.85 -17.88 77.39
C LYS A 84 1.67 -16.96 76.17
N ASP A 85 2.78 -16.48 75.61
CA ASP A 85 2.76 -15.63 74.41
C ASP A 85 2.69 -16.53 73.16
N SER A 86 1.47 -16.73 72.63
CA SER A 86 1.18 -17.45 71.36
C SER A 86 1.80 -18.86 71.21
N CYS A 87 2.20 -19.53 72.31
CA CYS A 87 2.89 -20.83 72.28
C CYS A 87 2.17 -21.92 71.48
N ALA A 88 0.83 -21.96 71.53
CA ALA A 88 0.05 -22.92 70.76
C ALA A 88 0.16 -22.71 69.24
N LEU A 89 0.17 -21.45 68.78
CA LEU A 89 0.32 -21.13 67.35
C LEU A 89 1.70 -21.51 66.82
N VAL A 90 2.76 -21.20 67.56
CA VAL A 90 4.12 -21.58 67.15
C VAL A 90 4.31 -23.10 67.16
N ALA A 91 3.72 -23.80 68.14
CA ALA A 91 3.73 -25.26 68.18
C ALA A 91 2.94 -25.89 67.01
N ALA A 92 1.81 -25.28 66.59
CA ALA A 92 1.07 -25.69 65.40
C ALA A 92 1.90 -25.54 64.11
N ARG A 93 2.60 -24.41 63.95
CA ARG A 93 3.49 -24.15 62.79
C ARG A 93 4.69 -25.10 62.76
N LEU A 94 5.27 -25.40 63.93
CA LEU A 94 6.33 -26.42 64.06
C LEU A 94 5.83 -27.80 63.61
N ALA A 95 4.63 -28.19 64.06
CA ALA A 95 4.00 -29.44 63.66
C ALA A 95 3.76 -29.52 62.15
N ALA A 96 3.24 -28.45 61.55
CA ALA A 96 3.02 -28.38 60.10
C ALA A 96 4.34 -28.51 59.32
N THR A 97 5.40 -27.82 59.76
CA THR A 97 6.73 -27.89 59.12
C THR A 97 7.33 -29.29 59.18
N SER A 98 7.27 -29.93 60.36
CA SER A 98 7.74 -31.32 60.53
C SER A 98 7.00 -32.29 59.61
N LEU A 99 5.71 -32.07 59.38
CA LEU A 99 4.90 -32.96 58.55
C LEU A 99 5.04 -32.68 57.05
N LEU A 100 5.41 -31.46 56.65
CA LEU A 100 5.86 -31.18 55.29
C LEU A 100 7.13 -31.99 54.98
N ALA A 101 8.06 -32.08 55.93
CA ALA A 101 9.24 -32.94 55.82
C ALA A 101 8.87 -34.42 55.66
N ASP A 102 7.97 -34.93 56.52
CA ASP A 102 7.53 -36.33 56.49
C ASP A 102 6.71 -36.70 55.23
N ASN A 103 5.91 -35.77 54.70
CA ASN A 103 5.13 -35.98 53.48
C ASN A 103 6.06 -36.14 52.25
N GLY A 104 7.23 -35.49 52.28
CA GLY A 104 8.27 -35.62 51.26
C GLY A 104 8.00 -34.88 49.94
N TYR A 105 6.87 -34.20 49.78
CA TYR A 105 6.56 -33.38 48.61
C TYR A 105 5.64 -32.20 48.93
N ILE A 106 5.65 -31.18 48.06
CA ILE A 106 4.77 -30.02 48.06
C ILE A 106 4.14 -29.82 46.66
N ASP A 107 2.85 -29.48 46.64
CA ASP A 107 2.11 -29.13 45.43
C ASP A 107 2.09 -27.59 45.29
N LEU A 108 2.87 -27.07 44.35
CA LEU A 108 2.96 -25.64 44.09
C LEU A 108 1.89 -25.23 43.07
N PRO A 109 1.12 -24.16 43.34
CA PRO A 109 0.05 -23.74 42.46
C PRO A 109 0.62 -23.14 41.16
N ARG A 110 -0.23 -23.04 40.14
CA ARG A 110 0.09 -22.26 38.93
C ARG A 110 0.38 -20.81 39.30
N ARG A 111 1.29 -20.16 38.58
CA ARG A 111 1.58 -18.73 38.73
C ARG A 111 1.12 -18.00 37.48
N THR A 112 0.10 -17.14 37.61
CA THR A 112 -0.38 -16.28 36.54
C THR A 112 0.02 -14.83 36.79
N LEU A 113 0.31 -14.09 35.72
CA LEU A 113 0.64 -12.67 35.74
C LEU A 113 0.00 -12.01 34.51
N SER A 114 -0.68 -10.87 34.70
CA SER A 114 -1.08 -10.05 33.55
C SER A 114 -0.05 -8.96 33.29
N ARG A 115 0.20 -8.69 32.01
CA ARG A 115 1.06 -7.60 31.53
C ARG A 115 0.33 -6.83 30.45
N THR A 116 0.54 -5.53 30.42
CA THR A 116 -0.17 -4.63 29.51
C THR A 116 0.81 -3.74 28.79
N ALA A 117 0.71 -3.71 27.46
CA ALA A 117 1.36 -2.70 26.62
C ALA A 117 0.34 -1.64 26.21
N ILE A 118 0.75 -0.37 26.15
CA ILE A 118 -0.10 0.72 25.67
C ILE A 118 0.41 1.12 24.30
N GLY A 119 -0.44 1.02 23.28
CA GLY A 119 -0.12 1.47 21.92
C GLY A 119 -0.12 3.00 21.79
N PHE A 120 0.40 3.53 20.68
CA PHE A 120 0.38 4.98 20.46
C PHE A 120 -1.04 5.54 20.34
N SER A 121 -2.03 4.68 20.03
CA SER A 121 -3.44 5.05 20.05
C SER A 121 -4.03 5.25 21.44
N GLY A 122 -3.28 4.91 22.49
CA GLY A 122 -3.74 4.87 23.89
C GLY A 122 -4.47 3.57 24.25
N HIS A 123 -4.57 2.60 23.34
CA HIS A 123 -5.20 1.32 23.61
C HIS A 123 -4.32 0.38 24.44
N SER A 124 -4.92 -0.33 25.38
CA SER A 124 -4.25 -1.32 26.22
C SER A 124 -4.34 -2.72 25.62
N TYR A 125 -3.20 -3.37 25.47
CA TYR A 125 -3.05 -4.76 25.04
C TYR A 125 -2.66 -5.60 26.25
N GLU A 126 -3.63 -6.18 26.95
CA GLU A 126 -3.41 -7.03 28.11
C GLU A 126 -3.23 -8.50 27.69
N VAL A 127 -2.18 -9.13 28.21
CA VAL A 127 -1.88 -10.55 28.01
C VAL A 127 -1.68 -11.23 29.36
N TRP A 128 -2.19 -12.45 29.47
CA TRP A 128 -2.02 -13.31 30.64
C TRP A 128 -0.96 -14.37 30.33
N VAL A 129 0.13 -14.35 31.09
CA VAL A 129 1.18 -15.36 31.04
C VAL A 129 1.12 -16.23 32.28
N GLU A 130 1.44 -17.51 32.11
CA GLU A 130 1.41 -18.47 33.20
C GLU A 130 2.66 -19.34 33.27
N GLN A 131 2.95 -19.78 34.49
CA GLN A 131 3.69 -20.99 34.76
C GLN A 131 2.75 -22.08 35.30
N PRO A 132 2.90 -23.33 34.80
CA PRO A 132 2.08 -24.44 35.22
C PRO A 132 2.31 -24.79 36.70
N ALA A 133 1.30 -25.40 37.32
CA ALA A 133 1.44 -25.97 38.65
C ALA A 133 2.47 -27.10 38.67
N GLU A 134 3.17 -27.26 39.80
CA GLU A 134 4.32 -28.15 39.91
C GLU A 134 4.31 -28.93 41.21
N ARG A 135 4.53 -30.25 41.16
CA ARG A 135 4.77 -31.06 42.36
C ARG A 135 6.28 -31.26 42.54
N ARG A 136 6.81 -30.86 43.70
CA ARG A 136 8.24 -30.99 44.02
C ARG A 136 8.49 -31.82 45.27
N ALA A 137 9.53 -32.63 45.24
CA ALA A 137 9.96 -33.38 46.41
C ALA A 137 10.78 -32.48 47.34
N ILE A 138 10.60 -32.68 48.65
CA ILE A 138 11.27 -31.89 49.69
C ILE A 138 12.48 -32.69 50.19
N ARG A 139 13.68 -32.13 50.08
CA ARG A 139 14.92 -32.75 50.59
C ARG A 139 15.23 -32.34 52.02
N HIS A 140 14.98 -31.09 52.35
CA HIS A 140 15.28 -30.53 53.66
C HIS A 140 14.25 -29.48 54.04
N THR A 141 13.94 -29.40 55.34
CA THR A 141 13.02 -28.41 55.90
C THR A 141 13.65 -27.75 57.11
N ARG A 142 13.51 -26.44 57.21
CA ARG A 142 14.06 -25.65 58.30
C ARG A 142 13.09 -24.56 58.71
N LEU A 143 12.75 -24.50 59.98
CA LEU A 143 12.04 -23.34 60.52
C LEU A 143 13.05 -22.19 60.72
N LEU A 144 12.86 -21.06 60.05
CA LEU A 144 13.75 -19.89 60.15
C LEU A 144 13.34 -19.01 61.34
N ASP A 145 12.04 -18.80 61.53
CA ASP A 145 11.47 -18.01 62.61
C ASP A 145 10.08 -18.57 63.04
N ARG A 146 9.32 -17.83 63.86
CA ARG A 146 8.03 -18.29 64.39
C ARG A 146 6.90 -18.38 63.34
N ALA A 147 7.11 -17.90 62.12
CA ALA A 147 6.14 -17.85 61.03
C ALA A 147 6.68 -18.37 59.70
N THR A 148 7.99 -18.40 59.48
CA THR A 148 8.61 -18.73 58.19
C THR A 148 9.34 -20.07 58.24
N ALA A 149 9.01 -20.96 57.30
CA ALA A 149 9.77 -22.17 57.01
C ALA A 149 10.53 -22.04 55.68
N GLU A 150 11.70 -22.64 55.61
CA GLU A 150 12.54 -22.79 54.43
C GLU A 150 12.52 -24.27 54.00
N LEU A 151 12.17 -24.51 52.74
CA LEU A 151 12.18 -25.84 52.12
C LEU A 151 13.26 -25.87 51.04
N THR A 152 14.13 -26.88 51.07
CA THR A 152 15.03 -27.19 49.95
C THR A 152 14.39 -28.28 49.11
N LEU A 153 14.16 -27.98 47.83
CA LEU A 153 13.51 -28.87 46.87
C LEU A 153 14.52 -29.85 46.24
N ASP A 154 14.02 -30.83 45.49
CA ASP A 154 14.81 -31.90 44.89
C ASP A 154 15.75 -31.46 43.76
N ASP A 155 15.44 -30.33 43.12
CA ASP A 155 16.27 -29.66 42.13
C ASP A 155 17.29 -28.66 42.72
N GLY A 156 17.31 -28.53 44.05
CA GLY A 156 18.23 -27.63 44.77
C GLY A 156 17.71 -26.21 44.96
N ARG A 157 16.52 -25.85 44.46
CA ARG A 157 15.89 -24.56 44.73
C ARG A 157 15.43 -24.47 46.19
N THR A 158 15.41 -23.24 46.71
CA THR A 158 14.94 -22.94 48.06
C THR A 158 13.60 -22.20 47.97
N LEU A 159 12.61 -22.67 48.72
CA LEU A 159 11.27 -22.11 48.82
C LEU A 159 11.01 -21.67 50.26
N LEU A 160 10.66 -20.40 50.45
CA LEU A 160 10.13 -19.92 51.72
C LEU A 160 8.62 -20.14 51.80
N VAL A 161 8.16 -20.53 52.97
CA VAL A 161 6.76 -20.80 53.26
C VAL A 161 6.39 -19.95 54.48
N ASP A 162 5.60 -18.91 54.24
CA ASP A 162 4.91 -18.19 55.31
C ASP A 162 3.76 -19.05 55.83
N LEU A 163 3.81 -19.40 57.12
CA LEU A 163 2.82 -20.22 57.80
C LEU A 163 1.77 -19.36 58.53
N SER A 164 1.82 -18.03 58.40
CA SER A 164 0.81 -17.14 59.00
C SER A 164 -0.43 -16.96 58.13
N GLY A 165 -0.29 -17.01 56.80
CA GLY A 165 -1.37 -16.64 55.89
C GLY A 165 -1.54 -15.13 55.73
N GLN A 166 -0.65 -14.32 56.33
CA GLN A 166 -0.76 -12.85 56.37
C GLN A 166 0.22 -12.16 55.42
N LEU A 167 1.18 -12.89 54.83
CA LEU A 167 2.14 -12.29 53.92
C LEU A 167 1.46 -11.91 52.59
N GLU A 168 1.32 -10.61 52.37
CA GLU A 168 0.86 -10.07 51.09
C GLU A 168 1.94 -10.22 50.00
N SER A 169 1.52 -10.14 48.73
CA SER A 169 2.43 -10.19 47.59
C SER A 169 3.42 -9.03 47.65
N SER A 170 4.63 -9.27 48.15
CA SER A 170 5.71 -8.28 48.14
C SER A 170 6.31 -8.25 46.74
N GLY A 171 6.25 -7.08 46.08
CA GLY A 171 6.95 -6.87 44.82
C GLY A 171 8.46 -7.06 44.98
N ALA A 172 8.99 -8.09 44.30
CA ALA A 172 10.40 -8.32 44.02
C ALA A 172 11.37 -8.35 45.21
N SER A 173 11.59 -9.55 45.78
CA SER A 173 12.93 -9.91 46.26
C SER A 173 13.62 -10.77 45.20
N ASP A 174 14.83 -10.36 44.81
CA ASP A 174 15.55 -10.93 43.68
C ASP A 174 15.79 -12.44 43.88
N GLY A 175 15.22 -13.27 43.00
CA GLY A 175 15.40 -14.73 42.95
C GLY A 175 14.78 -15.56 44.08
N GLN A 176 14.04 -14.96 45.02
CA GLN A 176 13.50 -15.67 46.18
C GLN A 176 12.03 -16.05 45.96
N ALA A 177 11.70 -17.33 46.15
CA ALA A 177 10.33 -17.82 46.02
C ALA A 177 9.66 -17.97 47.39
N ILE A 178 8.46 -17.41 47.52
CA ILE A 178 7.71 -17.36 48.77
C ILE A 178 6.27 -17.76 48.48
N VAL A 179 5.79 -18.77 49.21
CA VAL A 179 4.37 -19.11 49.27
C VAL A 179 3.82 -18.84 50.67
N THR A 180 2.54 -18.53 50.75
CA THR A 180 1.83 -18.44 52.04
C THR A 180 0.85 -19.58 52.21
N ILE A 181 0.74 -20.08 53.44
CA ILE A 181 -0.17 -21.12 53.90
C ILE A 181 -0.81 -20.61 55.20
N SER A 182 -2.13 -20.49 55.21
CA SER A 182 -2.84 -20.02 56.41
C SER A 182 -2.89 -21.11 57.49
N LEU A 183 -1.97 -21.05 58.45
CA LEU A 183 -1.91 -21.93 59.63
C LEU A 183 -2.09 -21.12 60.93
N SER A 184 -3.12 -20.27 60.94
CA SER A 184 -3.46 -19.40 62.08
C SER A 184 -4.46 -19.99 63.06
N ASP A 185 -4.83 -21.27 62.91
CA ASP A 185 -5.71 -22.00 63.82
C ASP A 185 -4.90 -22.68 64.95
N PRO A 186 -4.97 -22.21 66.21
CA PRO A 186 -4.22 -22.79 67.33
C PRO A 186 -4.60 -24.24 67.62
N SER A 187 -5.78 -24.70 67.21
CA SER A 187 -6.25 -26.08 67.44
C SER A 187 -5.38 -27.13 66.73
N LEU A 188 -4.64 -26.73 65.69
CA LEU A 188 -3.65 -27.57 65.00
C LEU A 188 -2.58 -28.13 65.95
N ALA A 189 -2.23 -27.41 67.02
CA ALA A 189 -1.26 -27.86 68.01
C ALA A 189 -1.72 -29.08 68.83
N MET A 190 -3.03 -29.38 68.80
CA MET A 190 -3.62 -30.54 69.45
C MET A 190 -3.74 -31.77 68.54
N LEU A 191 -3.57 -31.59 67.24
CA LEU A 191 -3.82 -32.66 66.29
C LEU A 191 -2.65 -33.64 66.27
N SER A 192 -2.96 -34.90 65.98
CA SER A 192 -1.96 -35.92 65.71
C SER A 192 -1.26 -35.69 64.36
N PRO A 193 -0.06 -36.25 64.15
CA PRO A 193 0.61 -36.26 62.85
C PRO A 193 -0.29 -36.67 61.68
N LYS A 194 -1.21 -37.61 61.90
CA LYS A 194 -2.14 -38.12 60.87
C LYS A 194 -3.26 -37.12 60.57
N GLU A 195 -3.81 -36.47 61.58
CA GLU A 195 -4.87 -35.45 61.44
C GLU A 195 -4.34 -34.18 60.79
N ILE A 196 -3.15 -33.72 61.18
CA ILE A 196 -2.51 -32.58 60.53
C ILE A 196 -2.19 -32.91 59.07
N ARG A 197 -1.69 -34.13 58.75
CA ARG A 197 -1.51 -34.58 57.37
C ARG A 197 -2.82 -34.58 56.57
N SER A 198 -3.92 -35.05 57.16
CA SER A 198 -5.23 -35.00 56.52
C SER A 198 -5.69 -33.56 56.27
N ARG A 199 -5.38 -32.63 57.17
CA ARG A 199 -5.75 -31.22 57.05
C ARG A 199 -4.89 -30.50 56.01
N LEU A 200 -3.59 -30.78 55.98
CA LEU A 200 -2.66 -30.30 54.95
C LEU A 200 -3.01 -30.83 53.54
N ARG A 201 -3.70 -31.98 53.42
CA ARG A 201 -4.22 -32.52 52.15
C ARG A 201 -5.51 -31.84 51.65
N ILE A 202 -6.26 -31.18 52.53
CA ILE A 202 -7.63 -30.68 52.28
C ILE A 202 -7.70 -29.14 52.27
N LEU A 203 -6.67 -28.44 52.74
CA LEU A 203 -6.64 -26.97 52.74
C LEU A 203 -6.54 -26.40 51.32
N PRO A 204 -7.38 -25.40 50.96
CA PRO A 204 -7.13 -24.54 49.82
C PRO A 204 -6.11 -23.44 50.19
N ASP A 205 -5.44 -22.96 49.14
CA ASP A 205 -4.67 -21.71 49.05
C ASP A 205 -3.23 -21.68 49.60
N ILE A 206 -2.39 -22.62 49.17
CA ILE A 206 -0.99 -22.24 48.88
C ILE A 206 -1.09 -21.14 47.82
N ARG A 207 -0.60 -19.94 48.12
CA ARG A 207 -0.56 -18.81 47.17
C ARG A 207 0.86 -18.29 47.04
N TRP A 208 1.23 -17.89 45.82
CA TRP A 208 2.49 -17.22 45.58
C TRP A 208 2.46 -15.79 46.14
N CYS A 209 3.42 -15.48 47.01
CA CYS A 209 3.74 -14.10 47.41
C CYS A 209 4.86 -13.55 46.52
N ALA A 210 5.82 -14.41 46.13
CA ALA A 210 6.87 -14.13 45.16
C ALA A 210 7.30 -15.44 44.48
N HIS A 211 7.65 -15.41 43.20
CA HIS A 211 8.07 -16.60 42.45
C HIS A 211 9.48 -16.40 41.87
N TRP A 212 10.29 -17.46 41.82
CA TRP A 212 11.67 -17.38 41.29
C TRP A 212 11.73 -16.91 39.82
N ASP A 213 10.70 -17.25 39.04
CA ASP A 213 10.55 -16.82 37.64
C ASP A 213 9.68 -15.58 37.46
N ASP A 214 9.30 -14.83 38.50
CA ASP A 214 8.43 -13.65 38.33
C ASP A 214 9.05 -12.63 37.35
N HIS A 215 10.37 -12.44 37.38
CA HIS A 215 11.07 -11.57 36.43
C HIS A 215 11.01 -12.11 34.98
N ALA A 216 11.29 -13.40 34.80
CA ALA A 216 11.26 -14.03 33.47
C ALA A 216 9.83 -14.07 32.90
N LEU A 217 8.83 -14.34 33.75
CA LEU A 217 7.43 -14.35 33.40
C LEU A 217 6.94 -12.93 33.06
N ALA A 218 7.34 -11.92 33.83
CA ALA A 218 7.07 -10.52 33.52
C ALA A 218 7.67 -10.11 32.16
N ALA A 219 8.93 -10.45 31.92
CA ALA A 219 9.60 -10.16 30.64
C ALA A 219 8.91 -10.86 29.45
N LYS A 220 8.46 -12.11 29.63
CA LYS A 220 7.66 -12.83 28.64
C LYS A 220 6.34 -12.11 28.37
N GLY A 221 5.59 -11.74 29.41
CA GLY A 221 4.32 -11.04 29.27
C GLY A 221 4.46 -9.66 28.64
N ASP A 222 5.52 -8.91 28.96
CA ASP A 222 5.84 -7.63 28.31
C ASP A 222 6.11 -7.81 26.82
N THR A 223 6.86 -8.86 26.47
CA THR A 223 7.15 -9.21 25.07
C THR A 223 5.88 -9.57 24.32
N GLU A 224 5.02 -10.43 24.88
CA GLU A 224 3.76 -10.84 24.25
C GLU A 224 2.77 -9.69 24.13
N ALA A 225 2.66 -8.83 25.14
CA ALA A 225 1.81 -7.63 25.09
C ALA A 225 2.30 -6.62 24.04
N SER A 226 3.62 -6.41 23.94
CA SER A 226 4.21 -5.58 22.89
C SER A 226 3.99 -6.19 21.50
N GLN A 227 4.13 -7.51 21.35
CA GLN A 227 3.82 -8.21 20.09
C GLN A 227 2.35 -8.09 19.71
N ALA A 228 1.42 -8.12 20.66
CA ALA A 228 0.00 -7.90 20.40
C ALA A 228 -0.27 -6.48 19.88
N ALA A 229 0.40 -5.46 20.45
CA ALA A 229 0.34 -4.10 19.93
C ALA A 229 0.95 -3.98 18.52
N CYS A 230 2.08 -4.65 18.25
CA CYS A 230 2.69 -4.72 16.92
C CYS A 230 1.75 -5.37 15.89
N ALA A 231 1.15 -6.52 16.23
CA ALA A 231 0.24 -7.25 15.36
C ALA A 231 -1.02 -6.43 15.03
N ALA A 232 -1.41 -5.52 15.91
CA ALA A 232 -2.50 -4.57 15.70
C ALA A 232 -2.05 -3.24 15.04
N LEU A 233 -0.78 -3.13 14.62
CA LEU A 233 -0.18 -1.92 14.06
C LEU A 233 -0.39 -0.68 14.95
N ASP A 234 -0.18 -0.87 16.26
CA ASP A 234 -0.31 0.18 17.28
C ASP A 234 0.95 0.29 18.17
N ASN A 235 2.01 -0.44 17.83
CA ASN A 235 3.29 -0.34 18.53
C ASN A 235 4.08 0.91 18.09
N TRP A 236 4.72 1.56 19.05
CA TRP A 236 5.55 2.74 18.82
C TRP A 236 6.67 2.79 19.86
N SER A 237 7.90 2.55 19.42
CA SER A 237 9.06 2.48 20.32
C SER A 237 9.59 3.86 20.72
N ALA A 238 10.47 3.89 21.73
CA ALA A 238 11.17 5.12 22.11
C ALA A 238 12.07 5.64 20.98
N ASP A 239 12.65 4.74 20.19
CA ASP A 239 13.47 5.09 19.03
C ASP A 239 12.60 5.66 17.89
N ASP A 240 11.42 5.07 17.64
CA ASP A 240 10.43 5.62 16.69
C ASP A 240 10.02 7.05 17.10
N GLU A 241 9.77 7.27 18.39
CA GLU A 241 9.40 8.59 18.91
C GLU A 241 10.55 9.61 18.77
N ALA A 242 11.80 9.18 18.99
CA ALA A 242 12.97 10.04 18.83
C ALA A 242 13.15 10.48 17.37
N ASP A 243 13.08 9.55 16.41
CA ASP A 243 13.21 9.84 14.97
C ASP A 243 12.05 10.72 14.45
N PHE A 244 10.84 10.39 14.86
CA PHE A 244 9.64 11.16 14.48
C PHE A 244 9.69 12.61 14.98
N ARG A 245 10.18 12.84 16.20
CA ARG A 245 10.31 14.20 16.76
C ARG A 245 11.32 15.08 16.05
N VAL A 246 12.35 14.51 15.42
CA VAL A 246 13.33 15.28 14.63
C VAL A 246 12.67 15.96 13.43
N HIS A 247 11.62 15.33 12.87
CA HIS A 247 10.95 15.78 11.66
C HIS A 247 9.62 16.52 11.93
N LEU A 248 9.19 16.60 13.19
CA LEU A 248 7.93 17.22 13.57
C LEU A 248 8.06 18.75 13.66
N MET A 249 7.15 19.48 13.03
CA MET A 249 7.04 20.93 13.23
C MET A 249 6.57 21.24 14.65
N SER A 250 7.03 22.35 15.23
CA SER A 250 6.54 22.82 16.54
C SER A 250 5.08 23.31 16.44
N ASP A 251 4.29 23.06 17.49
CA ASP A 251 2.88 23.45 17.69
C ASP A 251 1.80 22.67 16.90
N ILE A 252 1.83 21.33 16.96
CA ILE A 252 0.80 20.44 16.38
C ILE A 252 -0.13 19.90 17.48
N ALA A 253 -1.44 19.86 17.21
CA ALA A 253 -2.44 19.31 18.13
C ALA A 253 -2.21 17.80 18.40
N PRO A 254 -2.49 17.29 19.62
CA PRO A 254 -2.22 15.89 19.99
C PRO A 254 -2.86 14.84 19.07
N GLU A 255 -4.08 15.10 18.59
CA GLU A 255 -4.80 14.20 17.68
C GLU A 255 -4.10 14.10 16.31
N THR A 256 -3.61 15.22 15.79
CA THR A 256 -2.84 15.25 14.54
C THR A 256 -1.51 14.52 14.69
N VAL A 257 -0.85 14.65 15.84
CA VAL A 257 0.38 13.89 16.14
C VAL A 257 0.10 12.38 16.12
N GLN A 258 -0.99 11.93 16.73
CA GLN A 258 -1.41 10.53 16.71
C GLN A 258 -1.68 10.03 15.29
N GLN A 259 -2.34 10.84 14.46
CA GLN A 259 -2.60 10.50 13.06
C GLN A 259 -1.31 10.39 12.24
N LEU A 260 -0.34 11.29 12.44
CA LEU A 260 0.95 11.26 11.76
C LEU A 260 1.81 10.04 12.17
N ARG A 261 1.77 9.62 13.44
CA ARG A 261 2.41 8.36 13.88
C ARG A 261 1.82 7.16 13.13
N ARG A 262 0.49 7.10 13.07
CA ARG A 262 -0.23 6.05 12.33
C ARG A 262 0.16 6.02 10.86
N GLU A 263 0.19 7.18 10.21
CA GLU A 263 0.60 7.32 8.82
C GLU A 263 2.03 6.83 8.59
N THR A 264 2.97 7.26 9.42
CA THR A 264 4.38 6.83 9.36
C THR A 264 4.50 5.32 9.51
N LEU A 265 3.78 4.72 10.47
CA LEU A 265 3.80 3.28 10.71
C LEU A 265 3.23 2.49 9.53
N LEU A 266 2.08 2.90 8.99
CA LEU A 266 1.46 2.25 7.84
C LEU A 266 2.34 2.34 6.60
N HIS A 267 2.93 3.51 6.34
CA HIS A 267 3.82 3.72 5.21
C HIS A 267 5.05 2.81 5.27
N ARG A 268 5.70 2.76 6.43
CA ARG A 268 6.83 1.87 6.70
C ARG A 268 6.45 0.40 6.55
N GLU A 269 5.30 0.01 7.07
CA GLU A 269 4.87 -1.39 7.05
C GLU A 269 4.49 -1.85 5.64
N VAL A 270 3.80 -1.03 4.84
CA VAL A 270 3.53 -1.34 3.42
C VAL A 270 4.83 -1.51 2.64
N LYS A 271 5.79 -0.60 2.81
CA LYS A 271 7.13 -0.71 2.20
C LYS A 271 7.84 -2.00 2.59
N ARG A 272 7.81 -2.35 3.89
CA ARG A 272 8.39 -3.59 4.41
C ARG A 272 7.73 -4.83 3.81
N ILE A 273 6.40 -4.85 3.73
CA ILE A 273 5.63 -5.94 3.12
C ILE A 273 6.02 -6.10 1.65
N LEU A 274 6.05 -5.02 0.86
CA LEU A 274 6.41 -5.10 -0.55
C LEU A 274 7.86 -5.58 -0.74
N ALA A 275 8.79 -5.10 0.09
CA ALA A 275 10.19 -5.54 0.07
C ALA A 275 10.37 -7.02 0.44
N SER A 276 9.57 -7.55 1.39
CA SER A 276 9.68 -8.95 1.82
C SER A 276 8.91 -9.92 0.93
N GLU A 277 7.73 -9.53 0.46
CA GLU A 277 6.84 -10.41 -0.31
C GLU A 277 7.19 -10.42 -1.79
N GLN A 278 7.83 -9.36 -2.29
CA GLN A 278 8.32 -9.26 -3.66
C GLN A 278 7.24 -9.56 -4.71
N ARG A 279 5.97 -9.30 -4.38
CA ARG A 279 4.85 -9.50 -5.27
C ARG A 279 3.70 -8.60 -4.89
N ILE A 280 2.87 -8.24 -5.87
CA ILE A 280 1.74 -7.33 -5.66
C ILE A 280 0.61 -7.62 -6.66
N ALA A 281 -0.60 -7.82 -6.14
CA ALA A 281 -1.82 -7.81 -6.95
C ALA A 281 -2.13 -6.39 -7.43
N THR A 282 -2.35 -6.24 -8.73
CA THR A 282 -2.66 -4.97 -9.38
C THR A 282 -4.05 -5.01 -10.01
N PRO A 283 -4.81 -3.89 -9.96
CA PRO A 283 -6.11 -3.79 -10.62
C PRO A 283 -5.98 -3.88 -12.14
N SER A 284 -7.12 -4.01 -12.82
CA SER A 284 -7.21 -3.89 -14.27
C SER A 284 -6.61 -2.57 -14.74
N LEU A 285 -5.93 -2.61 -15.88
CA LEU A 285 -5.73 -1.40 -16.68
C LEU A 285 -7.05 -1.11 -17.37
N GLU A 286 -7.53 0.13 -17.30
CA GLU A 286 -8.81 0.53 -17.89
C GLU A 286 -8.65 1.85 -18.63
N VAL A 287 -9.16 1.94 -19.85
CA VAL A 287 -9.22 3.16 -20.65
C VAL A 287 -10.61 3.28 -21.23
N THR A 288 -11.28 4.39 -20.94
CA THR A 288 -12.62 4.69 -21.43
C THR A 288 -12.56 5.92 -22.32
N VAL A 289 -13.15 5.83 -23.51
CA VAL A 289 -13.35 6.97 -24.41
C VAL A 289 -14.83 7.05 -24.76
N THR A 290 -15.37 8.27 -24.70
CA THR A 290 -16.79 8.53 -24.98
C THR A 290 -16.92 9.58 -26.09
N ARG A 291 -17.90 9.39 -26.96
CA ARG A 291 -18.38 10.35 -27.95
C ARG A 291 -19.83 10.67 -27.65
N GLU A 292 -20.07 11.91 -27.27
CA GLU A 292 -21.41 12.45 -27.07
C GLU A 292 -21.95 13.00 -28.40
N PRO A 293 -23.28 13.03 -28.56
CA PRO A 293 -23.88 13.65 -29.73
C PRO A 293 -23.55 15.16 -29.75
N PRO A 294 -23.28 15.75 -30.93
CA PRO A 294 -23.05 17.19 -31.05
C PRO A 294 -24.14 18.04 -30.41
N GLU A 295 -23.76 19.14 -29.75
CA GLU A 295 -24.70 20.04 -29.07
C GLU A 295 -25.80 20.57 -30.00
N GLU A 296 -25.50 20.72 -31.31
CA GLU A 296 -26.45 21.17 -32.32
C GLU A 296 -27.63 20.21 -32.55
N PHE A 297 -27.62 19.00 -31.97
CA PHE A 297 -28.67 17.99 -32.15
C PHE A 297 -29.76 18.03 -31.08
N SER A 298 -29.71 18.95 -30.11
CA SER A 298 -30.67 18.99 -29.00
C SER A 298 -32.14 19.08 -29.46
N GLY A 299 -32.98 18.10 -29.08
CA GLY A 299 -34.44 18.14 -29.19
C GLY A 299 -35.10 17.18 -30.20
N ASP A 300 -34.92 15.86 -30.03
CA ASP A 300 -35.62 14.73 -30.70
C ASP A 300 -34.86 13.97 -31.82
N TRP A 301 -33.56 14.22 -32.00
CA TRP A 301 -32.73 13.49 -32.98
C TRP A 301 -31.75 12.53 -32.30
N GLU A 302 -31.17 11.59 -33.07
CA GLU A 302 -30.19 10.56 -32.63
C GLU A 302 -29.31 11.07 -31.47
N SER A 303 -29.74 10.72 -30.27
CA SER A 303 -29.12 11.14 -29.01
C SER A 303 -28.17 10.07 -28.51
N ASP A 304 -27.71 9.22 -29.42
CA ASP A 304 -26.90 8.10 -29.03
C ASP A 304 -25.62 8.62 -28.37
N SER A 305 -25.15 7.94 -27.33
CA SER A 305 -23.85 8.23 -26.75
C SER A 305 -23.00 6.98 -26.95
N LEU A 306 -21.85 7.14 -27.58
CA LEU A 306 -20.98 6.02 -27.91
C LEU A 306 -19.84 5.96 -26.90
N ARG A 307 -19.68 4.82 -26.24
CA ARG A 307 -18.62 4.60 -25.26
C ARG A 307 -17.86 3.33 -25.59
N MET A 308 -16.54 3.44 -25.74
CA MET A 308 -15.65 2.28 -25.82
C MET A 308 -14.81 2.19 -24.55
N VAL A 309 -14.75 0.98 -23.98
CA VAL A 309 -13.96 0.69 -22.78
C VAL A 309 -13.00 -0.44 -23.10
N TRP A 310 -11.70 -0.18 -22.99
CA TRP A 310 -10.67 -1.21 -23.00
C TRP A 310 -10.26 -1.55 -21.57
N LEU A 311 -10.21 -2.84 -21.25
CA LEU A 311 -9.74 -3.30 -19.95
C LEU A 311 -8.92 -4.59 -20.01
N THR A 312 -8.01 -4.75 -19.05
CA THR A 312 -7.27 -6.01 -18.83
C THR A 312 -7.74 -6.71 -17.57
N ALA A 313 -7.57 -8.03 -17.47
CA ALA A 313 -7.76 -8.72 -16.20
C ALA A 313 -6.77 -8.19 -15.11
N PRO A 314 -7.20 -8.10 -13.83
CA PRO A 314 -6.29 -7.94 -12.71
C PRO A 314 -5.22 -9.03 -12.70
N ARG A 315 -4.04 -8.72 -12.17
CA ARG A 315 -2.90 -9.65 -12.19
C ARG A 315 -2.04 -9.50 -10.95
N THR A 316 -1.36 -10.58 -10.58
CA THR A 316 -0.29 -10.53 -9.58
C THR A 316 1.04 -10.40 -10.30
N LEU A 317 1.80 -9.38 -9.92
CA LEU A 317 3.14 -9.13 -10.43
C LEU A 317 4.16 -9.68 -9.45
N GLU A 318 5.13 -10.44 -9.97
CA GLU A 318 6.32 -10.86 -9.24
C GLU A 318 7.44 -9.83 -9.48
N LEU A 319 8.14 -9.44 -8.41
CA LEU A 319 9.16 -8.40 -8.39
C LEU A 319 10.51 -9.05 -8.04
N ASP A 320 11.40 -9.19 -9.00
CA ASP A 320 12.74 -9.78 -8.80
C ASP A 320 13.61 -8.94 -7.84
N ASP A 321 13.36 -7.63 -7.81
CA ASP A 321 14.05 -6.70 -6.93
C ASP A 321 13.10 -5.59 -6.50
N VAL A 322 13.22 -5.17 -5.23
CA VAL A 322 12.39 -4.13 -4.62
C VAL A 322 13.29 -3.18 -3.85
N GLN A 323 13.26 -1.91 -4.26
CA GLN A 323 14.08 -0.85 -3.69
C GLN A 323 13.19 0.24 -3.11
N LEU A 324 13.46 0.61 -1.86
CA LEU A 324 12.68 1.61 -1.13
C LEU A 324 13.29 3.00 -1.32
N GLU A 325 12.43 4.00 -1.55
CA GLU A 325 12.81 5.43 -1.59
C GLU A 325 13.98 5.77 -2.53
N ARG A 326 14.13 5.03 -3.63
CA ARG A 326 15.17 5.30 -4.62
C ARG A 326 14.75 6.46 -5.52
N ARG A 327 15.58 7.51 -5.55
CA ARG A 327 15.37 8.65 -6.45
C ARG A 327 15.41 8.22 -7.92
N LEU A 328 14.34 8.54 -8.66
CA LEU A 328 14.22 8.37 -10.10
C LEU A 328 13.86 9.71 -10.75
N GLY A 329 14.81 10.29 -11.48
CA GLY A 329 14.65 11.61 -12.05
C GLY A 329 14.37 12.66 -10.97
N ARG A 330 13.15 13.20 -10.96
CA ARG A 330 12.70 14.27 -10.05
C ARG A 330 11.70 13.81 -8.97
N ILE A 331 11.46 12.50 -8.85
CA ILE A 331 10.62 11.93 -7.79
C ILE A 331 11.42 10.94 -6.96
N VAL A 332 10.93 10.70 -5.75
CA VAL A 332 11.35 9.61 -4.88
C VAL A 332 10.09 8.81 -4.60
N PRO A 333 9.83 7.73 -5.36
CA PRO A 333 8.71 6.84 -5.10
C PRO A 333 8.94 6.08 -3.80
N ASP A 334 7.86 5.67 -3.14
CA ASP A 334 7.95 4.86 -1.93
C ASP A 334 8.61 3.51 -2.20
N VAL A 335 8.29 2.90 -3.34
CA VAL A 335 8.86 1.63 -3.80
C VAL A 335 9.13 1.66 -5.30
N VAL A 336 10.27 1.09 -5.69
CA VAL A 336 10.66 0.78 -7.07
C VAL A 336 10.81 -0.74 -7.17
N GLY A 337 9.94 -1.38 -7.94
CA GLY A 337 9.96 -2.83 -8.20
C GLY A 337 10.46 -3.14 -9.62
N HIS A 338 11.23 -4.21 -9.78
CA HIS A 338 11.73 -4.68 -11.07
C HIS A 338 11.12 -6.04 -11.46
N LEU A 339 10.60 -6.17 -12.68
CA LEU A 339 9.82 -7.33 -13.15
C LEU A 339 10.66 -8.43 -13.85
N GLY A 340 11.98 -8.45 -13.63
CA GLY A 340 12.78 -9.64 -13.94
C GLY A 340 12.98 -10.06 -15.40
N GLY A 341 12.86 -9.14 -16.36
CA GLY A 341 13.04 -9.46 -17.79
C GLY A 341 12.00 -10.43 -18.37
N ARG A 342 10.97 -10.81 -17.60
CA ARG A 342 9.81 -11.54 -18.10
C ARG A 342 9.03 -10.58 -18.98
N GLN A 343 8.97 -10.86 -20.27
CA GLN A 343 8.17 -10.04 -21.16
C GLN A 343 6.69 -10.28 -20.86
N ILE A 344 6.11 -9.36 -20.09
CA ILE A 344 4.70 -9.38 -19.76
C ILE A 344 3.97 -8.71 -20.93
N TYR A 345 2.99 -9.45 -21.45
CA TYR A 345 2.12 -8.98 -22.50
C TYR A 345 0.79 -8.54 -21.89
N THR A 346 0.22 -7.46 -22.42
CA THR A 346 -1.13 -7.00 -22.07
C THR A 346 -2.11 -7.57 -23.08
N GLU A 347 -2.88 -8.55 -22.62
CA GLU A 347 -4.10 -8.99 -23.29
C GLU A 347 -5.28 -8.28 -22.59
N GLY A 348 -6.19 -7.76 -23.39
CA GLY A 348 -7.37 -7.06 -22.91
C GLY A 348 -8.56 -7.30 -23.83
N VAL A 349 -9.70 -6.75 -23.44
CA VAL A 349 -10.91 -6.74 -24.25
C VAL A 349 -11.38 -5.31 -24.42
N THR A 350 -11.96 -5.01 -25.57
CA THR A 350 -12.61 -3.73 -25.85
C THR A 350 -14.09 -3.97 -25.97
N GLY A 351 -14.89 -3.36 -25.09
CA GLY A 351 -16.34 -3.34 -25.21
C GLY A 351 -16.83 -2.02 -25.80
N THR A 352 -17.92 -2.09 -26.56
CA THR A 352 -18.61 -0.92 -27.14
C THR A 352 -20.03 -0.83 -26.58
N TRP A 353 -20.45 0.37 -26.20
CA TRP A 353 -21.80 0.69 -25.74
C TRP A 353 -22.38 1.84 -26.52
N ILE A 354 -23.67 1.75 -26.87
CA ILE A 354 -24.48 2.81 -27.48
C ILE A 354 -25.61 3.14 -26.53
N SER A 355 -25.71 4.39 -26.08
CA SER A 355 -26.78 4.84 -25.16
C SER A 355 -26.87 4.04 -23.85
N GLY A 356 -25.76 3.41 -23.44
CA GLY A 356 -25.70 2.54 -22.27
C GLY A 356 -26.00 1.06 -22.55
N ASP A 357 -26.51 0.72 -23.73
CA ASP A 357 -26.72 -0.65 -24.19
C ASP A 357 -25.42 -1.23 -24.75
N PHE A 358 -25.10 -2.47 -24.36
CA PHE A 358 -23.91 -3.17 -24.83
C PHE A 358 -24.12 -3.69 -26.25
N GLU A 359 -23.16 -3.41 -27.14
CA GLU A 359 -23.21 -3.83 -28.55
C GLU A 359 -22.32 -5.03 -28.80
N GLU A 360 -21.01 -4.87 -28.58
CA GLU A 360 -20.02 -5.88 -28.90
C GLU A 360 -18.82 -5.84 -27.94
N GLU A 361 -18.11 -6.97 -27.90
CA GLU A 361 -16.81 -7.10 -27.24
C GLU A 361 -15.84 -7.75 -28.21
N VAL A 362 -14.67 -7.15 -28.34
CA VAL A 362 -13.60 -7.59 -29.25
C VAL A 362 -12.34 -7.85 -28.44
N GLU A 363 -11.74 -9.03 -28.62
CA GLU A 363 -10.43 -9.34 -28.06
C GLU A 363 -9.37 -8.40 -28.63
N ASP A 364 -8.62 -7.76 -27.74
CA ASP A 364 -7.54 -6.89 -28.11
C ASP A 364 -6.25 -7.68 -28.23
N ILE A 365 -5.95 -8.10 -29.47
CA ILE A 365 -4.73 -8.83 -29.83
C ILE A 365 -3.47 -7.95 -29.83
N TYR A 366 -3.58 -6.66 -29.51
CA TYR A 366 -2.44 -5.75 -29.55
C TYR A 366 -1.60 -5.86 -28.29
N SER A 367 -0.46 -6.53 -28.44
CA SER A 367 0.43 -6.87 -27.35
C SER A 367 1.61 -5.90 -27.26
N LEU A 368 1.62 -5.03 -26.24
CA LEU A 368 2.76 -4.17 -25.95
C LEU A 368 3.58 -4.77 -24.80
N GLY A 369 4.90 -4.77 -24.92
CA GLY A 369 5.78 -5.19 -23.84
C GLY A 369 5.63 -4.25 -22.64
N TRP A 370 5.36 -4.82 -21.47
CA TRP A 370 5.33 -4.07 -20.22
C TRP A 370 6.69 -3.48 -19.87
N PRO A 371 6.74 -2.25 -19.34
CA PRO A 371 7.96 -1.72 -18.73
C PRO A 371 8.43 -2.64 -17.60
N LEU A 372 9.74 -2.89 -17.53
CA LEU A 372 10.33 -3.78 -16.50
C LEU A 372 10.44 -3.15 -15.11
N THR A 373 9.99 -1.90 -14.95
CA THR A 373 10.05 -1.16 -13.68
C THR A 373 8.66 -0.71 -13.31
N LEU A 374 8.23 -0.99 -12.09
CA LEU A 374 6.98 -0.57 -11.46
C LEU A 374 7.30 0.41 -10.34
N LEU A 375 6.60 1.52 -10.27
CA LEU A 375 6.63 2.45 -9.15
C LEU A 375 5.40 2.24 -8.28
N VAL A 376 5.57 2.27 -6.96
CA VAL A 376 4.44 2.25 -6.02
C VAL A 376 4.53 3.46 -5.09
N GLU A 377 3.38 4.11 -4.90
CA GLU A 377 3.18 5.22 -3.98
C GLU A 377 2.13 4.80 -2.94
N VAL A 378 2.34 5.15 -1.67
CA VAL A 378 1.43 4.79 -0.58
C VAL A 378 0.81 6.07 -0.02
N THR A 379 -0.51 6.18 -0.13
CA THR A 379 -1.30 7.31 0.35
C THR A 379 -2.01 6.92 1.64
N VAL A 380 -1.82 7.65 2.74
CA VAL A 380 -2.58 7.45 3.99
C VAL A 380 -3.48 8.64 4.28
N THR A 381 -2.93 9.86 4.28
CA THR A 381 -3.73 11.08 4.44
C THR A 381 -3.50 12.08 3.31
N HIS A 382 -2.25 12.24 2.88
CA HIS A 382 -1.88 13.12 1.77
C HIS A 382 -1.70 12.31 0.50
N GLY A 383 -2.57 12.55 -0.49
CA GLY A 383 -2.48 11.92 -1.80
C GLY A 383 -1.40 12.51 -2.70
N ILE A 384 -1.30 11.94 -3.90
CA ILE A 384 -0.44 12.46 -4.96
C ILE A 384 -1.00 13.79 -5.46
N ASP A 385 -0.28 14.88 -5.25
CA ASP A 385 -0.65 16.21 -5.76
C ASP A 385 -0.40 16.35 -7.28
N ASP A 386 -0.91 17.43 -7.87
CA ASP A 386 -0.77 17.73 -9.29
C ASP A 386 0.69 17.84 -9.76
N GLU A 387 1.59 18.30 -8.89
CA GLU A 387 2.99 18.47 -9.24
C GLU A 387 3.71 17.11 -9.32
N LYS A 388 3.48 16.25 -8.32
CA LYS A 388 3.98 14.88 -8.27
C LYS A 388 3.38 14.05 -9.40
N LEU A 389 2.08 14.18 -9.68
CA LEU A 389 1.43 13.53 -10.81
C LEU A 389 2.08 13.91 -12.15
N ARG A 390 2.36 15.21 -12.38
CA ARG A 390 3.08 15.65 -13.59
C ARG A 390 4.46 15.02 -13.69
N ARG A 391 5.23 14.99 -12.59
CA ARG A 391 6.56 14.37 -12.58
C ARG A 391 6.51 12.86 -12.83
N ILE A 392 5.47 12.18 -12.34
CA ILE A 392 5.20 10.76 -12.62
C ILE A 392 4.93 10.54 -14.12
N ILE A 393 4.06 11.36 -14.72
CA ILE A 393 3.74 11.30 -16.14
C ILE A 393 5.00 11.55 -17.00
N ASP A 394 5.85 12.52 -16.62
CA ASP A 394 7.08 12.85 -17.33
C ASP A 394 8.10 11.70 -17.32
N ILE A 395 8.16 10.92 -16.23
CA ILE A 395 9.02 9.73 -16.12
C ILE A 395 8.48 8.59 -16.99
N ASN A 396 7.18 8.57 -17.23
CA ASN A 396 6.50 7.62 -18.09
C ASN A 396 6.79 6.14 -17.74
N LEU A 397 6.75 5.83 -16.44
CA LEU A 397 6.79 4.46 -15.91
C LEU A 397 5.43 4.09 -15.29
N PRO A 398 5.06 2.80 -15.26
CA PRO A 398 3.89 2.33 -14.53
C PRO A 398 3.98 2.76 -13.06
N THR A 399 2.99 3.50 -12.59
CA THR A 399 2.90 3.95 -11.20
C THR A 399 1.57 3.54 -10.62
N LEU A 400 1.64 2.71 -9.59
CA LEU A 400 0.50 2.25 -8.81
C LEU A 400 0.43 3.04 -7.50
N GLU A 401 -0.76 3.45 -7.10
CA GLU A 401 -1.01 4.01 -5.79
C GLU A 401 -1.75 2.99 -4.94
N ILE A 402 -1.32 2.83 -3.68
CA ILE A 402 -2.02 2.12 -2.62
C ILE A 402 -2.60 3.19 -1.68
N ASP A 403 -3.89 3.47 -1.85
CA ASP A 403 -4.66 4.43 -1.08
C ASP A 403 -5.30 3.76 0.15
N LEU A 404 -4.65 3.93 1.30
CA LEU A 404 -5.13 3.49 2.61
C LEU A 404 -6.06 4.52 3.27
N SER A 405 -6.20 5.74 2.74
CA SER A 405 -7.06 6.78 3.32
C SER A 405 -8.54 6.39 3.35
N ARG A 406 -8.93 5.53 2.39
CA ARG A 406 -10.29 5.02 2.22
C ARG A 406 -10.59 3.82 3.12
N LEU A 407 -9.59 3.27 3.79
CA LEU A 407 -9.72 2.11 4.66
C LEU A 407 -9.96 2.59 6.09
N GLY A 408 -11.24 2.60 6.50
CA GLY A 408 -11.63 2.93 7.87
C GLY A 408 -11.26 1.82 8.87
N GLY A 409 -11.16 2.19 10.15
CA GLY A 409 -11.00 1.23 11.26
C GLY A 409 -9.55 0.88 11.60
N ARG A 410 -9.36 -0.06 12.54
CA ARG A 410 -8.05 -0.66 12.86
C ARG A 410 -7.81 -1.85 11.93
N ILE A 411 -6.59 -1.99 11.44
CA ILE A 411 -6.19 -3.10 10.56
C ILE A 411 -5.04 -3.86 11.23
N THR A 412 -5.09 -5.19 11.19
CA THR A 412 -3.98 -5.99 11.72
C THR A 412 -2.85 -6.06 10.70
N GLN A 413 -1.66 -6.45 11.14
CA GLN A 413 -0.51 -6.64 10.27
C GLN A 413 -0.78 -7.70 9.17
N ASN A 414 -1.49 -8.77 9.52
CA ASN A 414 -1.86 -9.83 8.58
C ASN A 414 -2.87 -9.34 7.54
N ASP A 415 -3.87 -8.58 7.96
CA ASP A 415 -4.87 -8.03 7.04
C ASP A 415 -4.24 -6.98 6.11
N LEU A 416 -3.33 -6.14 6.63
CA LEU A 416 -2.58 -5.20 5.79
C LEU A 416 -1.70 -5.92 4.77
N ARG A 417 -1.05 -7.02 5.18
CA ARG A 417 -0.27 -7.86 4.25
C ARG A 417 -1.15 -8.43 3.15
N ASP A 418 -2.30 -9.02 3.50
CA ASP A 418 -3.22 -9.56 2.51
C ASP A 418 -3.74 -8.48 1.55
N LEU A 419 -4.09 -7.31 2.07
CA LEU A 419 -4.54 -6.16 1.29
C LEU A 419 -3.47 -5.67 0.30
N VAL A 420 -2.23 -5.52 0.77
CA VAL A 420 -1.10 -5.06 -0.04
C VAL A 420 -0.66 -6.10 -1.06
N VAL A 421 -0.76 -7.40 -0.77
CA VAL A 421 -0.18 -8.44 -1.62
C VAL A 421 -1.21 -9.08 -2.53
N ASN A 422 -2.37 -9.47 -2.00
CA ASN A 422 -3.32 -10.35 -2.70
C ASN A 422 -4.56 -9.60 -3.21
N GLN A 423 -4.94 -8.48 -2.59
CA GLN A 423 -6.15 -7.75 -2.96
C GLN A 423 -5.86 -6.58 -3.92
N THR A 424 -6.87 -6.12 -4.65
CA THR A 424 -6.81 -4.91 -5.48
C THR A 424 -7.50 -3.70 -4.83
N ILE A 425 -8.12 -3.90 -3.67
CA ILE A 425 -8.84 -2.83 -2.96
C ILE A 425 -7.87 -1.73 -2.53
N GLY A 426 -8.30 -0.47 -2.68
CA GLY A 426 -7.46 0.69 -2.41
C GLY A 426 -6.33 0.90 -3.42
N LYS A 427 -6.18 0.06 -4.45
CA LYS A 427 -5.12 0.20 -5.46
C LYS A 427 -5.66 0.84 -6.73
N ARG A 428 -4.91 1.78 -7.31
CA ARG A 428 -5.22 2.35 -8.63
C ARG A 428 -3.97 2.64 -9.42
N TRP A 429 -4.08 2.55 -10.74
CA TRP A 429 -3.05 3.02 -11.64
C TRP A 429 -3.09 4.55 -11.72
N VAL A 430 -2.03 5.21 -11.27
CA VAL A 430 -1.85 6.66 -11.38
C VAL A 430 -1.41 7.02 -12.80
N HIS A 431 -0.50 6.22 -13.34
CA HIS A 431 -0.01 6.34 -14.70
C HIS A 431 0.38 4.98 -15.24
N HIS A 432 0.13 4.76 -16.53
CA HIS A 432 0.67 3.64 -17.27
C HIS A 432 0.98 4.07 -18.71
N PRO A 433 2.15 3.73 -19.28
CA PRO A 433 2.52 4.16 -20.65
C PRO A 433 1.54 3.72 -21.75
N ILE A 434 0.77 2.66 -21.48
CA ILE A 434 -0.24 2.15 -22.42
C ILE A 434 -1.48 3.03 -22.52
N PHE A 435 -1.83 3.80 -21.47
CA PHE A 435 -3.05 4.59 -21.43
C PHE A 435 -3.17 5.57 -22.62
N PRO A 436 -2.18 6.45 -22.90
CA PRO A 436 -2.28 7.35 -24.04
C PRO A 436 -2.25 6.64 -25.40
N ILE A 437 -1.68 5.43 -25.48
CA ILE A 437 -1.65 4.65 -26.72
C ILE A 437 -3.06 4.09 -26.98
N LYS A 438 -3.64 3.41 -25.99
CA LYS A 438 -4.98 2.82 -26.09
C LYS A 438 -6.06 3.88 -26.24
N ALA A 439 -5.97 4.99 -25.52
CA ALA A 439 -6.91 6.10 -25.67
C ALA A 439 -6.96 6.59 -27.12
N ARG A 440 -5.81 6.79 -27.79
CA ARG A 440 -5.78 7.19 -29.21
C ARG A 440 -6.32 6.12 -30.15
N THR A 441 -6.05 4.84 -29.88
CA THR A 441 -6.60 3.75 -30.68
C THR A 441 -8.11 3.72 -30.58
N LEU A 442 -8.66 3.75 -29.35
CA LEU A 442 -10.11 3.77 -29.14
C LEU A 442 -10.76 5.02 -29.74
N ASP A 443 -10.15 6.19 -29.57
CA ASP A 443 -10.65 7.45 -30.16
C ASP A 443 -10.73 7.36 -31.70
N ALA A 444 -9.71 6.78 -32.34
CA ALA A 444 -9.69 6.57 -33.79
C ALA A 444 -10.69 5.51 -34.28
N GLU A 445 -11.00 4.50 -33.47
CA GLU A 445 -12.05 3.52 -33.78
C GLU A 445 -13.45 4.12 -33.57
N LEU A 446 -13.65 4.91 -32.51
CA LEU A 446 -14.89 5.67 -32.28
C LEU A 446 -15.19 6.63 -33.44
N ASP A 447 -14.16 7.32 -33.98
CA ASP A 447 -14.31 8.23 -35.11
C ASP A 447 -14.78 7.53 -36.40
N LYS A 448 -14.51 6.23 -36.55
CA LYS A 448 -14.95 5.41 -37.69
C LYS A 448 -16.29 4.71 -37.44
N HIS A 449 -16.80 4.74 -36.22
CA HIS A 449 -18.03 4.03 -35.86
C HIS A 449 -19.23 4.64 -36.61
N PRO A 450 -20.19 3.82 -37.12
CA PRO A 450 -21.33 4.30 -37.91
C PRO A 450 -22.12 5.44 -37.26
N VAL A 451 -22.32 5.39 -35.94
CA VAL A 451 -22.97 6.46 -35.16
C VAL A 451 -22.22 7.79 -35.29
N THR A 452 -20.89 7.77 -35.11
CA THR A 452 -20.06 8.97 -35.21
C THR A 452 -20.00 9.47 -36.66
N LEU A 453 -19.96 8.58 -37.65
CA LEU A 453 -20.06 8.97 -39.06
C LEU A 453 -21.41 9.64 -39.38
N GLY A 454 -22.51 9.11 -38.84
CA GLY A 454 -23.84 9.72 -38.93
C GLY A 454 -23.88 11.13 -38.36
N TYR A 455 -23.22 11.37 -37.22
CA TYR A 455 -23.08 12.73 -36.67
C TYR A 455 -22.37 13.68 -37.63
N HIS A 456 -21.27 13.25 -38.24
CA HIS A 456 -20.52 14.07 -39.19
C HIS A 456 -21.36 14.41 -40.42
N GLU A 457 -22.01 13.41 -41.02
CA GLU A 457 -22.91 13.61 -42.16
C GLU A 457 -24.01 14.61 -41.83
N ARG A 458 -24.64 14.47 -40.67
CA ARG A 458 -25.72 15.36 -40.24
C ARG A 458 -25.25 16.77 -39.92
N LEU A 459 -24.09 16.92 -39.28
CA LEU A 459 -23.48 18.24 -39.05
C LEU A 459 -23.20 18.95 -40.36
N ILE A 460 -22.71 18.23 -41.37
CA ILE A 460 -22.51 18.76 -42.72
C ILE A 460 -23.83 19.24 -43.31
N GLU A 461 -24.91 18.46 -43.22
CA GLU A 461 -26.23 18.86 -43.72
C GLU A 461 -26.75 20.14 -43.05
N LEU A 462 -26.67 20.23 -41.72
CA LEU A 462 -27.14 21.38 -40.95
C LEU A 462 -26.33 22.65 -41.26
N ARG A 463 -25.02 22.52 -41.46
CA ARG A 463 -24.11 23.65 -41.72
C ARG A 463 -24.07 24.07 -43.19
N ARG A 464 -24.43 23.18 -44.13
CA ARG A 464 -24.37 23.41 -45.58
C ARG A 464 -25.05 24.71 -46.04
N PRO A 465 -26.26 25.08 -45.58
CA PRO A 465 -26.88 26.36 -45.97
C PRO A 465 -26.03 27.57 -45.59
N ARG A 466 -25.43 27.55 -44.39
CA ARG A 466 -24.54 28.63 -43.91
C ARG A 466 -23.26 28.70 -44.75
N TRP A 467 -22.70 27.56 -45.10
CA TRP A 467 -21.49 27.49 -45.93
C TRP A 467 -21.72 28.01 -47.35
N LEU A 468 -22.86 27.66 -47.96
CA LEU A 468 -23.24 28.12 -49.30
C LEU A 468 -23.64 29.61 -49.34
N ALA A 469 -24.06 30.19 -48.22
CA ALA A 469 -24.36 31.62 -48.12
C ALA A 469 -23.11 32.53 -48.27
N LYS A 470 -21.91 31.96 -48.17
CA LYS A 470 -20.64 32.66 -48.43
C LYS A 470 -20.01 32.14 -49.73
N PRO A 471 -19.41 32.99 -50.56
CA PRO A 471 -18.73 32.55 -51.78
C PRO A 471 -17.51 31.70 -51.43
N VAL A 472 -17.13 30.76 -52.31
CA VAL A 472 -15.99 29.87 -52.05
C VAL A 472 -14.67 30.61 -51.79
N ALA A 473 -14.47 31.79 -52.38
CA ALA A 473 -13.30 32.64 -52.13
C ALA A 473 -13.14 33.04 -50.66
N TYR A 474 -14.25 33.21 -49.93
CA TYR A 474 -14.24 33.47 -48.48
C TYR A 474 -13.64 32.29 -47.72
N TRP A 475 -14.09 31.07 -48.04
CA TRP A 475 -13.63 29.85 -47.38
C TRP A 475 -12.19 29.51 -47.73
N VAL A 476 -11.76 29.77 -48.97
CA VAL A 476 -10.35 29.65 -49.40
C VAL A 476 -9.43 30.54 -48.56
N GLN A 477 -9.83 31.79 -48.33
CA GLN A 477 -9.06 32.69 -47.49
C GLN A 477 -8.97 32.17 -46.04
N ARG A 478 -10.11 31.79 -45.46
CA ARG A 478 -10.18 31.20 -44.11
C ARG A 478 -9.32 29.95 -43.97
N TYR A 479 -9.38 29.06 -44.95
CA TYR A 479 -8.57 27.83 -44.98
C TYR A 479 -7.08 28.15 -44.95
N ARG A 480 -6.61 29.06 -45.82
CA ARG A 480 -5.20 29.47 -45.90
C ARG A 480 -4.71 30.18 -44.64
N GLU A 481 -5.55 31.00 -44.03
CA GLU A 481 -5.26 31.67 -42.75
C GLU A 481 -5.15 30.65 -41.61
N ALA A 482 -6.15 29.77 -41.47
CA ALA A 482 -6.21 28.78 -40.41
C ALA A 482 -5.05 27.76 -40.49
N ILE A 483 -4.76 27.22 -41.66
CA ILE A 483 -3.64 26.26 -41.84
C ILE A 483 -2.28 26.92 -41.58
N THR A 484 -2.11 28.20 -41.96
CA THR A 484 -0.89 28.97 -41.63
C THR A 484 -0.79 29.12 -40.12
N ALA A 485 -1.84 29.62 -39.47
CA ALA A 485 -1.85 29.90 -38.04
C ALA A 485 -1.59 28.64 -37.20
N PHE A 486 -2.24 27.52 -37.56
CA PHE A 486 -2.06 26.24 -36.88
C PHE A 486 -0.60 25.75 -36.94
N HIS A 487 -0.03 25.66 -38.14
CA HIS A 487 1.33 25.13 -38.30
C HIS A 487 2.41 26.08 -37.78
N ASP A 488 2.26 27.39 -37.98
CA ASP A 488 3.21 28.38 -37.47
C ASP A 488 3.21 28.43 -35.92
N ALA A 489 2.04 28.29 -35.29
CA ALA A 489 1.96 28.17 -33.83
C ALA A 489 2.70 26.92 -33.34
N ASN A 490 2.58 25.78 -34.04
CA ASN A 490 3.33 24.57 -33.71
C ASN A 490 4.85 24.73 -33.91
N VAL A 491 5.30 25.49 -34.91
CA VAL A 491 6.73 25.86 -35.05
C VAL A 491 7.21 26.66 -33.84
N LEU A 492 6.44 27.67 -33.40
CA LEU A 492 6.77 28.47 -32.23
C LEU A 492 6.85 27.61 -30.96
N ILE A 493 5.88 26.71 -30.75
CA ILE A 493 5.89 25.77 -29.62
C ILE A 493 7.16 24.91 -29.65
N ARG A 494 7.57 24.37 -30.80
CA ARG A 494 8.81 23.59 -30.93
C ARG A 494 10.07 24.40 -30.69
N ARG A 495 10.10 25.68 -31.09
CA ARG A 495 11.20 26.59 -30.75
C ARG A 495 11.28 26.77 -29.22
N THR A 496 10.15 27.03 -28.58
CA THR A 496 10.06 27.14 -27.12
C THR A 496 10.48 25.83 -26.44
N GLN A 497 10.04 24.67 -26.93
CA GLN A 497 10.44 23.36 -26.41
C GLN A 497 11.96 23.13 -26.49
N ARG A 498 12.61 23.56 -27.58
CA ARG A 498 14.07 23.46 -27.76
C ARG A 498 14.84 24.40 -26.82
N GLN A 499 14.30 25.58 -26.55
CA GLN A 499 14.89 26.59 -25.67
C GLN A 499 14.52 26.40 -24.19
N HIS A 500 13.62 25.47 -23.90
CA HIS A 500 13.09 25.25 -22.56
C HIS A 500 14.19 24.77 -21.60
N GLN A 501 14.68 25.68 -20.78
CA GLN A 501 15.57 25.41 -19.65
C GLN A 501 14.83 25.81 -18.37
N GLY A 502 14.27 24.84 -17.66
CA GLY A 502 13.46 25.11 -16.48
C GLY A 502 12.71 23.90 -15.93
N HIS A 503 12.04 24.11 -14.80
CA HIS A 503 11.23 23.10 -14.11
C HIS A 503 9.77 23.05 -14.56
N SER A 504 9.31 24.05 -15.33
CA SER A 504 7.95 24.14 -15.87
C SER A 504 7.67 23.06 -16.94
N PRO A 505 6.39 22.69 -17.17
CA PRO A 505 6.04 21.72 -18.19
C PRO A 505 6.35 22.26 -19.59
N LYS A 506 6.86 21.39 -20.47
CA LYS A 506 7.06 21.74 -21.88
C LYS A 506 5.70 22.08 -22.51
N PRO A 507 5.60 23.16 -23.29
CA PRO A 507 4.36 23.50 -23.97
C PRO A 507 3.98 22.37 -24.93
N ARG A 508 2.70 21.96 -24.92
CA ARG A 508 2.17 20.93 -25.82
C ARG A 508 1.92 21.51 -27.21
N LEU A 509 2.11 20.70 -28.24
CA LEU A 509 1.71 21.06 -29.60
C LEU A 509 0.20 21.20 -29.66
N LEU A 510 -0.28 22.10 -30.52
CA LEU A 510 -1.70 22.22 -30.83
C LEU A 510 -2.14 20.96 -31.59
N GLY A 511 -3.21 20.33 -31.11
CA GLY A 511 -3.89 19.25 -31.80
C GLY A 511 -5.18 19.71 -32.48
N THR A 512 -6.04 18.75 -32.80
CA THR A 512 -7.29 18.95 -33.52
C THR A 512 -8.35 19.72 -32.73
N GLU A 513 -8.17 19.78 -31.40
CA GLU A 513 -9.03 20.47 -30.46
C GLU A 513 -8.92 22.00 -30.51
N CYS A 514 -7.83 22.54 -31.06
CA CYS A 514 -7.58 23.97 -31.05
C CYS A 514 -8.45 24.75 -32.06
N ASP A 515 -8.72 26.02 -31.77
CA ASP A 515 -9.60 26.85 -32.61
C ASP A 515 -9.10 27.00 -34.05
N ALA A 516 -7.77 27.04 -34.25
CA ALA A 516 -7.19 27.12 -35.58
C ALA A 516 -7.49 25.85 -36.40
N TRP A 517 -7.44 24.67 -35.77
CA TRP A 517 -7.79 23.43 -36.45
C TRP A 517 -9.29 23.33 -36.74
N LYS A 518 -10.15 23.72 -35.79
CA LYS A 518 -11.61 23.77 -36.00
C LYS A 518 -12.01 24.70 -37.16
N GLN A 519 -11.35 25.86 -37.27
CA GLN A 519 -11.57 26.78 -38.39
C GLN A 519 -11.06 26.21 -39.72
N LEU A 520 -9.95 25.47 -39.67
CA LEU A 520 -9.39 24.80 -40.84
C LEU A 520 -10.32 23.72 -41.37
N THR A 521 -10.82 22.83 -40.50
CA THR A 521 -11.76 21.77 -40.88
C THR A 521 -13.08 22.34 -41.36
N GLU A 522 -13.63 23.35 -40.67
CA GLU A 522 -14.86 24.03 -41.14
C GLU A 522 -14.67 24.62 -42.54
N ALA A 523 -13.56 25.31 -42.80
CA ALA A 523 -13.30 25.89 -44.12
C ALA A 523 -13.13 24.81 -45.20
N ALA A 524 -12.50 23.68 -44.86
CA ALA A 524 -12.33 22.54 -45.76
C ALA A 524 -13.68 21.90 -46.12
N GLU A 525 -14.55 21.66 -45.14
CA GLU A 525 -15.90 21.13 -45.33
C GLU A 525 -16.78 22.10 -46.12
N ALA A 526 -16.69 23.39 -45.84
CA ALA A 526 -17.39 24.42 -46.60
C ALA A 526 -16.95 24.43 -48.07
N MET A 527 -15.64 24.29 -48.34
CA MET A 527 -15.12 24.16 -49.70
C MET A 527 -15.65 22.88 -50.39
N ALA A 528 -15.74 21.76 -49.67
CA ALA A 528 -16.36 20.54 -50.19
C ALA A 528 -17.84 20.77 -50.55
N ALA A 529 -18.60 21.53 -49.74
CA ALA A 529 -19.97 21.91 -50.06
C ALA A 529 -20.09 22.76 -51.35
N HIS A 530 -19.05 23.53 -51.68
CA HIS A 530 -18.90 24.27 -52.95
C HIS A 530 -18.41 23.40 -54.13
N GLY A 531 -18.37 22.08 -53.97
CA GLY A 531 -17.94 21.15 -55.02
C GLY A 531 -16.42 20.97 -55.12
N MET A 532 -15.68 21.29 -54.06
CA MET A 532 -14.22 21.14 -53.99
C MET A 532 -13.84 20.16 -52.87
N PRO A 533 -14.12 18.85 -53.05
CA PRO A 533 -13.78 17.85 -52.05
C PRO A 533 -12.27 17.67 -51.92
N GLY A 534 -11.85 16.99 -50.85
CA GLY A 534 -10.44 16.63 -50.61
C GLY A 534 -9.62 17.71 -49.88
N ALA A 535 -10.18 18.89 -49.59
CA ALA A 535 -9.50 19.94 -48.82
C ALA A 535 -9.19 19.50 -47.37
N ALA A 536 -9.97 18.56 -46.83
CA ALA A 536 -9.83 18.03 -45.48
C ALA A 536 -8.92 16.78 -45.41
N ASP A 537 -8.40 16.31 -46.55
CA ASP A 537 -7.59 15.09 -46.59
C ASP A 537 -6.23 15.33 -45.90
N PRO A 538 -5.66 14.31 -45.23
CA PRO A 538 -4.37 14.44 -44.54
C PRO A 538 -3.25 15.00 -45.43
N VAL A 539 -3.21 14.59 -46.71
CA VAL A 539 -2.21 15.09 -47.68
C VAL A 539 -2.27 16.61 -47.91
N MET A 540 -3.41 17.25 -47.62
CA MET A 540 -3.60 18.69 -47.70
C MET A 540 -3.30 19.39 -46.37
N LEU A 541 -3.75 18.80 -45.26
CA LEU A 541 -3.74 19.41 -43.93
C LEU A 541 -2.44 19.20 -43.15
N ASP A 542 -1.74 18.09 -43.36
CA ASP A 542 -0.53 17.72 -42.60
C ASP A 542 0.56 18.80 -42.71
N GLU A 543 1.47 18.84 -41.74
CA GLU A 543 2.61 19.77 -41.75
C GLU A 543 3.54 19.53 -42.96
N SER A 544 3.73 18.26 -43.32
CA SER A 544 4.41 17.84 -44.55
C SER A 544 3.47 17.80 -45.77
N GLY A 545 2.24 18.25 -45.62
CA GLY A 545 1.21 18.26 -46.65
C GLY A 545 1.48 19.27 -47.77
N LEU A 546 0.67 19.17 -48.81
CA LEU A 546 0.77 19.97 -50.03
C LEU A 546 0.65 21.47 -49.74
N VAL A 547 -0.35 21.87 -48.96
CA VAL A 547 -0.72 23.29 -48.82
C VAL A 547 0.35 24.07 -48.06
N ALA A 548 0.85 23.56 -46.94
CA ALA A 548 1.90 24.25 -46.15
C ALA A 548 3.18 24.48 -46.98
N ARG A 549 3.58 23.48 -47.78
CA ARG A 549 4.74 23.58 -48.69
C ARG A 549 4.50 24.55 -49.84
N LEU A 550 3.32 24.52 -50.45
CA LEU A 550 2.96 25.45 -51.53
C LEU A 550 2.87 26.90 -51.02
N LEU A 551 2.29 27.13 -49.84
CA LEU A 551 2.28 28.43 -49.17
C LEU A 551 3.71 28.92 -48.87
N SER A 552 4.60 28.00 -48.47
CA SER A 552 6.00 28.33 -48.20
C SER A 552 6.74 28.81 -49.45
N ILE A 553 6.50 28.15 -50.60
CA ILE A 553 7.03 28.56 -51.91
C ILE A 553 6.43 29.91 -52.33
N GLN A 554 5.11 30.06 -52.23
CA GLN A 554 4.40 31.28 -52.61
C GLN A 554 4.86 32.51 -51.84
N ARG A 555 5.07 32.38 -50.52
CA ARG A 555 5.45 33.50 -49.64
C ARG A 555 6.95 33.68 -49.50
N ASN A 556 7.76 32.79 -50.07
CA ASN A 556 9.21 32.70 -49.85
C ASN A 556 9.59 32.72 -48.35
N MET A 557 8.89 31.95 -47.53
CA MET A 557 9.15 31.80 -46.10
C MET A 557 8.68 30.43 -45.62
N GLY A 558 9.12 29.95 -44.46
CA GLY A 558 8.56 28.72 -43.89
C GLY A 558 7.15 28.95 -43.35
N VAL A 559 6.16 28.22 -43.87
CA VAL A 559 4.80 28.10 -43.29
C VAL A 559 4.70 26.71 -42.68
N GLY A 560 4.69 26.61 -41.36
CA GLY A 560 4.85 25.34 -40.65
C GLY A 560 6.27 24.79 -40.61
N TYR A 561 7.25 25.54 -41.11
CA TYR A 561 8.66 25.15 -41.11
C TYR A 561 9.50 26.19 -40.38
N ASP A 562 10.44 25.75 -39.55
CA ASP A 562 11.42 26.61 -38.87
C ASP A 562 12.56 27.05 -39.82
N VAL A 563 12.20 27.72 -40.92
CA VAL A 563 13.14 28.17 -41.96
C VAL A 563 12.79 29.59 -42.43
N ARG A 564 13.75 30.25 -43.07
CA ARG A 564 13.65 31.68 -43.42
C ARG A 564 13.33 31.96 -44.89
N SER A 565 13.25 30.93 -45.72
CA SER A 565 12.98 31.08 -47.16
C SER A 565 12.19 29.90 -47.72
N GLY A 566 11.46 30.14 -48.81
CA GLY A 566 10.75 29.09 -49.54
C GLY A 566 11.72 28.09 -50.18
N TYR A 567 12.93 28.53 -50.53
CA TYR A 567 13.97 27.62 -51.04
C TYR A 567 14.37 26.57 -50.02
N GLN A 568 14.45 26.89 -48.72
CA GLN A 568 14.83 25.89 -47.71
C GLN A 568 13.78 24.78 -47.56
N VAL A 569 12.49 25.11 -47.72
CA VAL A 569 11.43 24.11 -47.79
C VAL A 569 11.54 23.28 -49.07
N LEU A 570 11.77 23.94 -50.21
CA LEU A 570 12.02 23.27 -51.49
C LEU A 570 13.23 22.33 -51.42
N ASP A 571 14.31 22.73 -50.77
CA ASP A 571 15.52 21.93 -50.62
C ASP A 571 15.27 20.66 -49.82
N ALA A 572 14.46 20.74 -48.76
CA ALA A 572 13.99 19.56 -48.03
C ALA A 572 13.13 18.63 -48.90
N ILE A 573 12.27 19.18 -49.76
CA ILE A 573 11.48 18.41 -50.73
C ILE A 573 12.41 17.69 -51.73
N MET A 574 13.38 18.40 -52.31
CA MET A 574 14.32 17.82 -53.28
C MET A 574 15.11 16.64 -52.69
N GLN A 575 15.46 16.73 -51.40
CA GLN A 575 16.24 15.72 -50.67
C GLN A 575 15.38 14.59 -50.05
N SER A 576 14.05 14.69 -50.09
CA SER A 576 13.17 13.67 -49.52
C SER A 576 13.30 12.31 -50.23
N GLY A 577 12.99 11.21 -49.52
CA GLY A 577 12.99 9.85 -50.07
C GLY A 577 11.88 9.60 -51.11
N ASN A 578 11.82 8.39 -51.67
CA ASN A 578 10.95 8.06 -52.81
C ASN A 578 9.44 8.13 -52.51
N ASP A 579 9.03 8.09 -51.23
CA ASP A 579 7.62 7.86 -50.85
C ASP A 579 6.67 9.03 -51.15
N ASN A 580 7.19 10.22 -51.46
CA ASN A 580 6.39 11.44 -51.70
C ASN A 580 6.68 12.17 -53.03
N LYS A 581 7.45 11.56 -53.93
CA LYS A 581 7.88 12.19 -55.20
C LYS A 581 6.74 12.50 -56.17
N ARG A 582 5.57 11.89 -55.97
CA ARG A 582 4.39 12.06 -56.83
C ARG A 582 3.91 13.50 -56.90
N TRP A 583 4.20 14.30 -55.87
CA TRP A 583 3.78 15.70 -55.75
C TRP A 583 4.81 16.71 -56.28
N ASP A 584 6.02 16.27 -56.64
CA ASP A 584 7.14 17.13 -57.02
C ASP A 584 6.80 18.09 -58.18
N THR A 585 5.94 17.62 -59.08
CA THR A 585 5.44 18.40 -60.23
C THR A 585 4.66 19.64 -59.79
N LEU A 586 3.90 19.58 -58.68
CA LEU A 586 3.20 20.74 -58.12
C LEU A 586 4.17 21.78 -57.56
N TYR A 587 5.23 21.34 -56.88
CA TYR A 587 6.23 22.26 -56.33
C TYR A 587 7.03 22.94 -57.45
N ALA A 588 7.37 22.23 -58.52
CA ALA A 588 7.98 22.83 -59.70
C ALA A 588 7.06 23.85 -60.39
N ILE A 589 5.75 23.54 -60.49
CA ILE A 589 4.74 24.49 -60.97
C ILE A 589 4.70 25.74 -60.08
N ALA A 590 4.72 25.58 -58.75
CA ALA A 590 4.68 26.68 -57.79
C ALA A 590 5.93 27.57 -57.89
N VAL A 591 7.12 26.99 -57.97
CA VAL A 591 8.39 27.73 -58.15
C VAL A 591 8.31 28.65 -59.37
N LYS A 592 7.77 28.14 -60.48
CA LYS A 592 7.59 28.91 -61.71
C LYS A 592 6.45 29.92 -61.63
N ALA A 593 5.34 29.58 -60.97
CA ALA A 593 4.16 30.46 -60.84
C ALA A 593 4.47 31.68 -59.96
N TYR A 594 5.28 31.50 -58.92
CA TYR A 594 5.62 32.52 -57.93
C TYR A 594 7.02 33.13 -58.13
N ALA A 595 7.69 32.82 -59.25
CA ALA A 595 9.02 33.32 -59.59
C ALA A 595 10.06 33.15 -58.46
N LEU A 596 9.99 32.04 -57.70
CA LEU A 596 10.86 31.82 -56.54
C LEU A 596 12.34 31.79 -56.96
N GLU A 597 12.64 31.32 -58.17
CA GLU A 597 13.98 31.25 -58.77
C GLU A 597 14.73 32.59 -58.74
N ALA A 598 14.01 33.73 -58.78
CA ALA A 598 14.61 35.06 -58.70
C ALA A 598 15.35 35.31 -57.38
N ASN A 599 15.08 34.52 -56.35
CA ASN A 599 15.69 34.61 -55.02
C ASN A 599 16.80 33.57 -54.81
N PHE A 600 17.12 32.76 -55.82
CA PHE A 600 18.13 31.71 -55.69
C PHE A 600 19.54 32.30 -55.83
N THR A 601 20.46 31.81 -54.99
CA THR A 601 21.90 31.96 -55.26
C THR A 601 22.30 31.08 -56.45
N ALA A 602 23.46 31.34 -57.05
CA ALA A 602 23.96 30.55 -58.17
C ALA A 602 24.08 29.05 -57.86
N SER A 603 24.45 28.69 -56.62
CA SER A 603 24.51 27.28 -56.19
C SER A 603 23.13 26.66 -56.07
N GLN A 604 22.16 27.42 -55.57
CA GLN A 604 20.79 26.95 -55.38
C GLN A 604 20.08 26.74 -56.72
N ALA A 605 20.33 27.64 -57.67
CA ALA A 605 19.83 27.55 -59.03
C ALA A 605 20.31 26.28 -59.74
N ARG A 606 21.62 25.95 -59.66
CA ARG A 606 22.16 24.70 -60.22
C ARG A 606 21.52 23.46 -59.61
N LYS A 607 21.42 23.41 -58.27
CA LYS A 607 20.80 22.27 -57.57
C LYS A 607 19.33 22.08 -57.96
N TYR A 608 18.60 23.18 -58.11
CA TYR A 608 17.21 23.13 -58.56
C TYR A 608 17.10 22.70 -60.03
N GLU A 609 18.00 23.17 -60.90
CA GLU A 609 18.06 22.77 -62.30
C GLU A 609 18.30 21.26 -62.44
N ASP A 610 19.27 20.69 -61.72
CA ASP A 610 19.54 19.24 -61.71
C ASP A 610 18.31 18.43 -61.25
N TRP A 611 17.64 18.90 -60.19
CA TRP A 611 16.42 18.25 -59.69
C TRP A 611 15.26 18.38 -60.67
N ARG A 612 15.08 19.55 -61.30
CA ARG A 612 14.04 19.81 -62.29
C ARG A 612 14.24 18.95 -63.53
N ASP A 613 15.47 18.80 -64.01
CA ASP A 613 15.78 17.98 -65.18
C ASP A 613 15.53 16.49 -64.89
N THR A 614 15.88 16.06 -63.68
CA THR A 614 15.52 14.72 -63.18
C THR A 614 14.00 14.53 -63.20
N LEU A 615 13.24 15.48 -62.64
CA LEU A 615 11.79 15.44 -62.61
C LEU A 615 11.19 15.37 -64.03
N ILE A 616 11.68 16.18 -64.96
CA ILE A 616 11.25 16.17 -66.37
C ILE A 616 11.51 14.80 -67.00
N SER A 617 12.71 14.25 -66.81
CA SER A 617 13.07 12.93 -67.32
C SER A 617 12.18 11.83 -66.76
N LYS A 618 11.83 11.89 -65.47
CA LYS A 618 10.98 10.90 -64.80
C LYS A 618 9.53 10.96 -65.26
N VAL A 619 8.98 12.17 -65.41
CA VAL A 619 7.63 12.36 -65.97
C VAL A 619 7.58 11.89 -67.42
N ALA A 620 8.60 12.20 -68.24
CA ALA A 620 8.69 11.74 -69.63
C ALA A 620 8.79 10.21 -69.73
N ALA A 621 9.43 9.56 -68.75
CA ALA A 621 9.51 8.11 -68.63
C ALA A 621 8.24 7.45 -68.06
N ASN A 622 7.18 8.22 -67.77
CA ASN A 622 5.94 7.75 -67.16
C ASN A 622 6.14 6.99 -65.82
N ASP A 623 7.16 7.41 -65.05
CA ASP A 623 7.48 6.83 -63.75
C ASP A 623 6.35 7.16 -62.75
N GLN A 624 5.60 6.13 -62.33
CA GLN A 624 4.41 6.27 -61.48
C GLN A 624 4.73 6.94 -60.13
N ALA A 625 5.98 6.87 -59.66
CA ALA A 625 6.39 7.55 -58.43
C ALA A 625 6.41 9.08 -58.56
N TYR A 626 6.40 9.64 -59.77
CA TYR A 626 6.48 11.08 -60.06
C TYR A 626 5.20 11.65 -60.68
N LEU A 627 4.17 10.82 -60.85
CA LEU A 627 2.89 11.22 -61.43
C LEU A 627 1.84 11.39 -60.33
N ARG A 628 1.19 12.55 -60.30
CA ARG A 628 0.15 12.86 -59.32
C ARG A 628 -1.24 12.42 -59.81
N PRO A 629 -2.14 12.02 -58.89
CA PRO A 629 -3.55 11.90 -59.21
C PRO A 629 -4.18 13.28 -59.43
N SER A 630 -5.27 13.33 -60.17
CA SER A 630 -6.03 14.58 -60.40
C SER A 630 -7.02 14.96 -59.33
N THR A 631 -7.21 14.08 -58.33
CA THR A 631 -8.18 14.25 -57.24
C THR A 631 -8.13 15.64 -56.61
N TYR A 632 -6.92 16.20 -56.47
CA TYR A 632 -6.71 17.49 -55.80
C TYR A 632 -6.52 18.68 -56.76
N ASP A 633 -6.49 18.48 -58.08
CA ASP A 633 -6.17 19.56 -59.03
C ASP A 633 -7.21 20.70 -58.95
N ALA A 634 -8.49 20.39 -58.74
CA ALA A 634 -9.56 21.39 -58.63
C ALA A 634 -9.43 22.27 -57.38
N VAL A 635 -9.28 21.64 -56.21
CA VAL A 635 -9.11 22.36 -54.93
C VAL A 635 -7.80 23.14 -54.91
N LEU A 636 -6.69 22.58 -55.41
CA LEU A 636 -5.41 23.28 -55.51
C LEU A 636 -5.48 24.49 -56.45
N SER A 637 -6.20 24.38 -57.57
CA SER A 637 -6.38 25.50 -58.50
C SER A 637 -7.14 26.66 -57.88
N VAL A 638 -8.06 26.38 -56.94
CA VAL A 638 -8.83 27.41 -56.23
C VAL A 638 -8.07 27.98 -55.04
N LEU A 639 -7.32 27.15 -54.30
CA LEU A 639 -6.42 27.59 -53.23
C LEU A 639 -5.27 28.45 -53.76
N PHE A 640 -4.77 28.14 -54.96
CA PHE A 640 -3.61 28.77 -55.59
C PHE A 640 -3.92 29.18 -57.04
N PRO A 641 -4.68 30.28 -57.27
CA PRO A 641 -5.14 30.69 -58.59
C PRO A 641 -4.02 30.90 -59.62
N GLU A 642 -2.85 31.37 -59.21
CA GLU A 642 -1.71 31.60 -60.11
C GLU A 642 -1.10 30.29 -60.66
N MET A 643 -1.34 29.17 -59.97
CA MET A 643 -0.93 27.83 -60.41
C MET A 643 -1.97 27.17 -61.33
N ALA A 644 -3.23 27.61 -61.31
CA ALA A 644 -4.36 26.93 -61.94
C ALA A 644 -4.14 26.65 -63.43
N GLU A 645 -3.66 27.64 -64.20
CA GLU A 645 -3.37 27.49 -65.64
C GLU A 645 -2.32 26.42 -65.94
N ARG A 646 -1.40 26.15 -65.01
CA ARG A 646 -0.37 25.12 -65.17
C ARG A 646 -0.85 23.75 -64.72
N ILE A 647 -1.60 23.70 -63.63
CA ILE A 647 -2.25 22.48 -63.13
C ILE A 647 -3.17 21.93 -64.23
N LYS A 648 -3.99 22.79 -64.85
CA LYS A 648 -4.94 22.44 -65.92
C LYS A 648 -4.28 21.81 -67.15
N LYS A 649 -3.01 22.11 -67.44
CA LYS A 649 -2.25 21.49 -68.55
C LYS A 649 -1.97 20.00 -68.32
N GLY A 650 -2.18 19.48 -67.12
CA GLY A 650 -2.05 18.05 -66.82
C GLY A 650 -0.61 17.53 -66.85
N TYR A 651 0.40 18.40 -66.89
CA TYR A 651 1.80 17.96 -66.86
C TYR A 651 2.10 17.23 -65.56
N GLY A 652 2.62 16.00 -65.64
CA GLY A 652 2.91 15.18 -64.45
C GLY A 652 1.69 14.56 -63.79
N ARG A 653 0.56 14.47 -64.49
CA ARG A 653 -0.69 13.83 -64.03
C ARG A 653 -0.72 12.36 -64.49
N LEU A 654 -1.25 11.48 -63.66
CA LEU A 654 -1.60 10.11 -64.05
C LEU A 654 -2.65 10.12 -65.16
N ALA A 655 -2.51 9.24 -66.15
CA ALA A 655 -3.55 9.03 -67.15
C ALA A 655 -4.83 8.53 -66.45
N PRO A 656 -6.02 9.04 -66.82
CA PRO A 656 -7.27 8.56 -66.23
C PRO A 656 -7.41 7.05 -66.50
N THR A 657 -7.56 6.26 -65.43
CA THR A 657 -7.89 4.85 -65.52
C THR A 657 -9.33 4.70 -66.00
N SER A 658 -9.57 3.76 -66.92
CA SER A 658 -10.83 3.54 -67.64
C SER A 658 -12.07 3.21 -66.79
N GLU A 659 -11.98 3.27 -65.46
CA GLU A 659 -13.04 2.90 -64.51
C GLU A 659 -13.85 4.10 -63.98
N GLU A 660 -13.42 5.35 -64.20
CA GLU A 660 -14.12 6.56 -63.70
C GLU A 660 -15.35 7.00 -64.53
N HIS A 661 -15.90 6.16 -65.41
CA HIS A 661 -17.08 6.49 -66.24
C HIS A 661 -18.31 5.61 -66.00
N GLN A 662 -18.37 4.84 -64.91
CA GLN A 662 -19.64 4.27 -64.45
C GLN A 662 -20.29 5.21 -63.44
N SER A 663 -21.16 6.09 -63.93
CA SER A 663 -22.17 6.72 -63.09
C SER A 663 -22.89 5.64 -62.27
N PRO A 664 -23.05 5.78 -60.94
CA PRO A 664 -23.87 4.87 -60.18
C PRO A 664 -25.29 4.91 -60.77
N SER A 665 -25.78 3.76 -61.21
CA SER A 665 -27.19 3.61 -61.58
C SER A 665 -28.05 3.98 -60.37
N PRO A 666 -29.17 4.69 -60.54
CA PRO A 666 -30.04 5.02 -59.43
C PRO A 666 -30.52 3.73 -58.77
N ILE A 667 -30.23 3.59 -57.48
CA ILE A 667 -30.79 2.54 -56.62
C ILE A 667 -32.31 2.74 -56.63
N VAL A 668 -33.01 1.84 -57.30
CA VAL A 668 -34.46 1.72 -57.20
C VAL A 668 -34.75 1.21 -55.80
N VAL A 669 -35.27 2.09 -54.95
CA VAL A 669 -35.83 1.72 -53.64
C VAL A 669 -37.04 0.84 -53.90
N GLY A 670 -36.85 -0.48 -53.77
CA GLY A 670 -37.94 -1.43 -53.71
C GLY A 670 -38.64 -1.30 -52.37
N THR A 671 -39.83 -0.70 -52.37
CA THR A 671 -40.80 -0.86 -51.28
C THR A 671 -41.21 -2.34 -51.20
N SER A 672 -40.78 -3.06 -50.17
CA SER A 672 -41.46 -4.30 -49.77
C SER A 672 -42.25 -4.07 -48.49
N HIS A 673 -43.55 -3.88 -48.66
CA HIS A 673 -44.52 -4.38 -47.69
C HIS A 673 -44.31 -5.89 -47.54
N HIS A 674 -44.11 -6.38 -46.32
CA HIS A 674 -44.97 -7.37 -45.66
C HIS A 674 -44.28 -8.09 -44.49
N TYR A 675 -44.97 -8.02 -43.34
CA TYR A 675 -44.89 -8.82 -42.10
C TYR A 675 -43.70 -8.63 -41.17
#